data_AF-A0A1C4LNU5-F1
#
_entry.id   AF-A0A1C4LNU5-F1
#
_cell.length_a   1.000
_cell.length_b   1.000
_cell.length_c   1.000
_cell.angle_alpha   90.00
_cell.angle_beta   90.00
_cell.angle_gamma   90.00
#
_symmetry.space_group_name_H-M   'P 1'
#
loop_
_entity.id
_entity.type
_entity.pdbx_description
1 polymer ?
#
loop_
_entity_poly.entity_id
_entity_poly.type
_entity_poly.pdbx_seq_one_letter_code
_entity_poly.pdbx_strand_id
1 'polypeptide(L)'
;ADDAPNAVLAEARTARAEADEAAADTARVREERQEAAQRARRVADALAGLAHRLRERARWQVRLRELVDEAAESEARAAVCLDLARSADEDRRAAQRAGDDARRTARALRAERAEIAGAPETLPEPDETKPRTALPTLREAYRAASQLYEKVGVGADLRAEQARAESDESAALAELDRLTNKVRTRAAQLLEGTDGADGPSRQAAAARAESHVQLLETRASTASEQLGRFRGEAERLAPDDERPHHTELPDELIPADAEQAQAFLRTATGELAAATAALDTARAAHSELLHAHRTAEDSAGGFDETAALLRDLLRDHGTEDGTEGPDPYPGTLEEARQSAAEARRSLRGCSTDLSAAESAVREASDILVRHANSTRYEQVRTPARQQIRELPASALPEHAQKWADAFAPRLRVLTDELVQLERNRDSIVDRLRGLVESALATLRSAQRLSQLPEGLGEWSGQEFLRIRFEEPDQATLTERLGEVIDEATHAALKKNSDLRRDGMSLLLRGVEAALRPKGIAVEILKPDAVLRAERVPVGQMGDVFSGGQLLTAAIALYCTMAALRSNDRGRDRHRHAGTLFLDNPIGRANATYLLELQRAVSDALGVQLLYTTGLFDTTALAEFPLVIRLRNDADLRAGLKYISVEEHLRPGLPQQDPDGETVHGEITATRMFKRSTPQAAEPQPEA
;
A
#
# COMPACT_ATOMS: atom_id res chain seq x y z
N ALA A 1 -31.43 15.00 65.45
CA ALA A 1 -32.07 13.90 64.73
C ALA A 1 -32.54 14.36 63.34
N ASP A 2 -31.86 15.34 62.73
CA ASP A 2 -32.36 16.05 61.54
C ASP A 2 -31.58 15.76 60.24
N ASP A 3 -30.58 14.88 60.27
CA ASP A 3 -29.75 14.56 59.08
C ASP A 3 -30.27 13.39 58.23
N ALA A 4 -31.18 12.57 58.77
CA ALA A 4 -31.70 11.38 58.07
C ALA A 4 -32.49 11.69 56.77
N PRO A 5 -33.39 12.70 56.70
CA PRO A 5 -34.17 12.93 55.49
C PRO A 5 -33.36 13.56 54.33
N ASN A 6 -32.32 14.34 54.63
CA ASN A 6 -31.45 14.93 53.60
C ASN A 6 -30.52 13.89 52.96
N ALA A 7 -30.04 12.91 53.75
CA ALA A 7 -29.23 11.81 53.22
C ALA A 7 -30.04 10.92 52.24
N VAL A 8 -31.28 10.58 52.59
CA VAL A 8 -32.17 9.79 51.73
C VAL A 8 -32.52 10.53 50.43
N LEU A 9 -32.66 11.85 50.47
CA LEU A 9 -32.98 12.67 49.30
C LEU A 9 -31.75 12.86 48.38
N ALA A 10 -30.53 12.83 48.93
CA ALA A 10 -29.30 12.80 48.16
C ALA A 10 -29.11 11.44 47.47
N GLU A 11 -29.32 10.32 48.17
CA GLU A 11 -29.28 8.97 47.58
C GLU A 11 -30.33 8.78 46.48
N ALA A 12 -31.55 9.31 46.66
CA ALA A 12 -32.58 9.25 45.62
C ALA A 12 -32.22 10.08 44.37
N ARG A 13 -31.46 11.18 44.53
CA ARG A 13 -30.98 12.00 43.41
C ARG A 13 -29.82 11.34 42.67
N THR A 14 -28.91 10.69 43.38
CA THR A 14 -27.82 9.93 42.75
C THR A 14 -28.36 8.71 42.00
N ALA A 15 -29.28 7.95 42.61
CA ALA A 15 -29.91 6.81 41.93
C ALA A 15 -30.71 7.21 40.68
N ARG A 16 -31.32 8.40 40.69
CA ARG A 16 -31.99 8.96 39.50
C ARG A 16 -30.99 9.39 38.43
N ALA A 17 -29.89 10.04 38.81
CA ALA A 17 -28.85 10.42 37.86
C ALA A 17 -28.21 9.19 37.20
N GLU A 18 -27.94 8.13 37.98
CA GLU A 18 -27.43 6.86 37.47
C GLU A 18 -28.44 6.17 36.53
N ALA A 19 -29.74 6.23 36.82
CA ALA A 19 -30.77 5.69 35.95
C ALA A 19 -30.93 6.50 34.65
N ASP A 20 -30.82 7.84 34.72
CA ASP A 20 -30.86 8.73 33.56
C ASP A 20 -29.62 8.52 32.66
N GLU A 21 -28.45 8.26 33.25
CA GLU A 21 -27.20 7.96 32.55
C GLU A 21 -27.27 6.59 31.85
N ALA A 22 -27.78 5.55 32.53
CA ALA A 22 -28.01 4.24 31.92
C ALA A 22 -29.07 4.28 30.78
N ALA A 23 -30.08 5.14 30.90
CA ALA A 23 -31.07 5.36 29.86
C ALA A 23 -30.47 6.09 28.64
N ALA A 24 -29.58 7.06 28.86
CA ALA A 24 -28.86 7.75 27.80
C ALA A 24 -27.91 6.81 27.06
N ASP A 25 -27.19 5.95 27.78
CA ASP A 25 -26.29 4.96 27.19
C ASP A 25 -27.04 3.91 26.35
N THR A 26 -28.18 3.43 26.84
CA THR A 26 -29.02 2.49 26.06
C THR A 26 -29.67 3.15 24.85
N ALA A 27 -30.02 4.44 24.93
CA ALA A 27 -30.49 5.22 23.77
C ALA A 27 -29.38 5.38 22.72
N ARG A 28 -28.16 5.71 23.15
CA ARG A 28 -26.98 5.83 22.26
C ARG A 28 -26.67 4.53 21.54
N VAL A 29 -26.60 3.41 22.27
CA VAL A 29 -26.33 2.09 21.68
C VAL A 29 -27.44 1.69 20.70
N ARG A 30 -28.70 2.02 21.01
CA ARG A 30 -29.83 1.79 20.09
C ARG A 30 -29.68 2.62 18.81
N GLU A 31 -29.31 3.88 18.92
CA GLU A 31 -29.12 4.80 17.79
C GLU A 31 -27.96 4.34 16.88
N GLU A 32 -26.81 3.98 17.46
CA GLU A 32 -25.67 3.40 16.74
C GLU A 32 -26.04 2.13 15.96
N ARG A 33 -26.84 1.25 16.59
CA ARG A 33 -27.34 0.03 15.94
C ARG A 33 -28.35 0.33 14.84
N GLN A 34 -29.18 1.36 15.01
CA GLN A 34 -30.13 1.82 14.00
C GLN A 34 -29.41 2.42 12.79
N GLU A 35 -28.37 3.22 13.01
CA GLU A 35 -27.53 3.76 11.93
C GLU A 35 -26.78 2.66 11.18
N ALA A 36 -26.19 1.70 11.89
CA ALA A 36 -25.53 0.57 11.27
C ALA A 36 -26.50 -0.24 10.38
N ALA A 37 -27.74 -0.44 10.85
CA ALA A 37 -28.79 -1.10 10.08
C ALA A 37 -29.23 -0.26 8.85
N GLN A 38 -29.34 1.06 8.97
CA GLN A 38 -29.64 1.95 7.85
C GLN A 38 -28.51 1.96 6.81
N ARG A 39 -27.24 2.01 7.25
CA ARG A 39 -26.07 1.92 6.37
C ARG A 39 -26.07 0.59 5.60
N ALA A 40 -26.29 -0.52 6.31
CA ALA A 40 -26.38 -1.84 5.68
C ALA A 40 -27.54 -1.93 4.67
N ARG A 41 -28.70 -1.32 4.97
CA ARG A 41 -29.85 -1.29 4.06
C ARG A 41 -29.59 -0.45 2.80
N ARG A 42 -28.96 0.72 2.92
CA ARG A 42 -28.56 1.55 1.76
C ARG A 42 -27.58 0.81 0.85
N VAL A 43 -26.62 0.08 1.43
CA VAL A 43 -25.68 -0.75 0.66
C VAL A 43 -26.42 -1.90 -0.03
N ALA A 44 -27.36 -2.56 0.65
CA ALA A 44 -28.19 -3.61 0.05
C ALA A 44 -29.06 -3.09 -1.10
N ASP A 45 -29.66 -1.91 -0.97
CA ASP A 45 -30.46 -1.27 -2.03
C ASP A 45 -29.60 -0.87 -3.23
N ALA A 46 -28.39 -0.35 -2.99
CA ALA A 46 -27.42 -0.04 -4.05
C ALA A 46 -26.98 -1.31 -4.81
N LEU A 47 -26.73 -2.41 -4.09
CA LEU A 47 -26.39 -3.71 -4.68
C LEU A 47 -27.58 -4.33 -5.43
N ALA A 48 -28.81 -4.19 -4.92
CA ALA A 48 -30.01 -4.61 -5.61
C ALA A 48 -30.24 -3.81 -6.92
N GLY A 49 -29.99 -2.50 -6.90
CA GLY A 49 -30.05 -1.64 -8.08
C GLY A 49 -28.96 -1.97 -9.12
N LEU A 50 -27.77 -2.38 -8.69
CA LEU A 50 -26.72 -2.89 -9.59
C LEU A 50 -27.08 -4.26 -10.17
N ALA A 51 -27.61 -5.18 -9.36
CA ALA A 51 -28.04 -6.49 -9.80
C ALA A 51 -29.20 -6.40 -10.81
N HIS A 52 -30.15 -5.49 -10.60
CA HIS A 52 -31.24 -5.23 -11.55
C HIS A 52 -30.71 -4.69 -12.88
N ARG A 53 -29.82 -3.69 -12.86
CA ARG A 53 -29.19 -3.13 -14.07
C ARG A 53 -28.38 -4.17 -14.84
N LEU A 54 -27.70 -5.08 -14.15
CA LEU A 54 -26.98 -6.19 -14.78
C LEU A 54 -27.92 -7.21 -15.44
N ARG A 55 -29.07 -7.52 -14.82
CA ARG A 55 -30.09 -8.40 -15.43
C ARG A 55 -30.73 -7.77 -16.67
N GLU A 56 -31.04 -6.48 -16.61
CA GLU A 56 -31.67 -5.76 -17.72
C GLU A 56 -30.69 -5.44 -18.87
N ARG A 57 -29.36 -5.54 -18.65
CA ARG A 57 -28.34 -5.24 -19.68
C ARG A 57 -28.58 -5.98 -20.99
N ALA A 58 -28.94 -7.27 -20.94
CA ALA A 58 -29.23 -8.05 -22.13
C ALA A 58 -30.47 -7.51 -22.88
N ARG A 59 -31.49 -7.07 -22.15
CA ARG A 59 -32.71 -6.47 -22.72
C ARG A 59 -32.43 -5.11 -23.35
N TRP A 60 -31.61 -4.27 -22.70
CA TRP A 60 -31.17 -2.98 -23.28
C TRP A 60 -30.34 -3.17 -24.55
N GLN A 61 -29.49 -4.19 -24.59
CA GLN A 61 -28.72 -4.53 -25.80
C GLN A 61 -29.61 -5.00 -26.95
N VAL A 62 -30.69 -5.74 -26.66
CA VAL A 62 -31.71 -6.09 -27.67
C VAL A 62 -32.46 -4.84 -28.13
N ARG A 63 -32.92 -3.99 -27.20
CA ARG A 63 -33.64 -2.77 -27.55
C ARG A 63 -32.78 -1.78 -28.36
N LEU A 64 -31.48 -1.71 -28.09
CA LEU A 64 -30.56 -0.90 -28.88
C LEU A 64 -30.46 -1.39 -30.32
N ARG A 65 -30.45 -2.71 -30.56
CA ARG A 65 -30.47 -3.27 -31.92
C ARG A 65 -31.78 -2.98 -32.63
N GLU A 66 -32.90 -3.17 -31.94
CA GLU A 66 -34.23 -2.82 -32.48
C GLU A 66 -34.30 -1.34 -32.89
N LEU A 67 -33.77 -0.43 -32.07
CA LEU A 67 -33.73 1.00 -32.39
C LEU A 67 -32.81 1.34 -33.57
N VAL A 68 -31.71 0.61 -33.74
CA VAL A 68 -30.82 0.74 -34.91
C VAL A 68 -31.55 0.27 -36.18
N ASP A 69 -32.28 -0.84 -36.10
CA ASP A 69 -33.07 -1.37 -37.22
C ASP A 69 -34.25 -0.43 -37.55
N GLU A 70 -34.98 0.07 -36.55
CA GLU A 70 -36.06 1.05 -36.71
C GLU A 70 -35.57 2.37 -37.36
N ALA A 71 -34.35 2.81 -37.01
CA ALA A 71 -33.71 3.98 -37.62
C ALA A 71 -33.33 3.72 -39.08
N ALA A 72 -32.73 2.57 -39.39
CA ALA A 72 -32.38 2.19 -40.76
C ALA A 72 -33.62 2.07 -41.66
N GLU A 73 -34.72 1.51 -41.14
CA GLU A 73 -36.01 1.45 -41.87
C GLU A 73 -36.61 2.84 -42.11
N SER A 74 -36.43 3.77 -41.17
CA SER A 74 -36.91 5.15 -41.32
C SER A 74 -36.08 5.94 -42.33
N GLU A 75 -34.77 5.75 -42.35
CA GLU A 75 -33.87 6.30 -43.37
C GLU A 75 -34.17 5.75 -44.77
N ALA A 76 -34.42 4.43 -44.88
CA ALA A 76 -34.82 3.82 -46.15
C ALA A 76 -36.14 4.39 -46.68
N ARG A 77 -37.14 4.61 -45.80
CA ARG A 77 -38.40 5.26 -46.17
C ARG A 77 -38.19 6.70 -46.62
N ALA A 78 -37.34 7.46 -45.94
CA ALA A 78 -37.01 8.84 -46.33
C ALA A 78 -36.31 8.90 -47.70
N ALA A 79 -35.42 7.95 -47.99
CA ALA A 79 -34.77 7.84 -49.31
C ALA A 79 -35.78 7.56 -50.44
N VAL A 80 -36.73 6.65 -50.22
CA VAL A 80 -37.80 6.36 -51.20
C VAL A 80 -38.69 7.60 -51.46
N CYS A 81 -39.05 8.35 -50.41
CA CYS A 81 -39.81 9.59 -50.57
C CYS A 81 -39.03 10.68 -51.33
N LEU A 82 -37.71 10.77 -51.12
CA LEU A 82 -36.83 11.69 -51.86
C LEU A 82 -36.74 11.33 -53.34
N ASP A 83 -36.64 10.05 -53.68
CA ASP A 83 -36.59 9.60 -55.07
C ASP A 83 -37.93 9.81 -55.78
N LEU A 84 -39.06 9.60 -55.10
CA LEU A 84 -40.39 9.95 -55.63
C LEU A 84 -40.55 11.46 -55.87
N ALA A 85 -40.01 12.30 -54.98
CA ALA A 85 -40.03 13.76 -55.17
C ALA A 85 -39.18 14.19 -56.37
N ARG A 86 -38.04 13.52 -56.60
CA ARG A 86 -37.17 13.77 -57.77
C ARG A 86 -37.85 13.36 -59.06
N SER A 87 -38.46 12.18 -59.13
CA SER A 87 -39.18 11.75 -60.33
C SER A 87 -40.35 12.67 -60.66
N ALA A 88 -41.09 13.15 -59.65
CA ALA A 88 -42.18 14.10 -59.85
C ALA A 88 -41.69 15.47 -60.38
N ASP A 89 -40.52 15.95 -59.94
CA ASP A 89 -39.94 17.19 -60.50
C ASP A 89 -39.42 17.00 -61.93
N GLU A 90 -38.89 15.83 -62.27
CA GLU A 90 -38.49 15.48 -63.64
C GLU A 90 -39.70 15.42 -64.58
N ASP A 91 -40.79 14.79 -64.17
CA ASP A 91 -42.05 14.72 -64.92
C ASP A 91 -42.64 16.12 -65.15
N ARG A 92 -42.63 16.98 -64.12
CA ARG A 92 -43.06 18.39 -64.24
C ARG A 92 -42.22 19.14 -65.29
N ARG A 93 -40.90 18.97 -65.28
CA ARG A 93 -39.99 19.60 -66.27
C ARG A 93 -40.18 19.04 -67.68
N ALA A 94 -40.51 17.77 -67.83
CA ALA A 94 -40.82 17.16 -69.12
C ALA A 94 -42.15 17.70 -69.69
N ALA A 95 -43.20 17.79 -68.87
CA ALA A 95 -44.49 18.35 -69.26
C ALA A 95 -44.38 19.83 -69.67
N GLN A 96 -43.56 20.61 -68.96
CA GLN A 96 -43.31 22.02 -69.30
C GLN A 96 -42.62 22.17 -70.66
N ARG A 97 -41.59 21.36 -70.94
CA ARG A 97 -40.90 21.35 -72.24
C ARG A 97 -41.83 20.96 -73.40
N ALA A 98 -42.66 19.94 -73.22
CA ALA A 98 -43.63 19.52 -74.22
C ALA A 98 -44.67 20.63 -74.53
N GLY A 99 -45.11 21.38 -73.51
CA GLY A 99 -46.01 22.52 -73.67
C GLY A 99 -45.38 23.66 -74.48
N ASP A 100 -44.10 23.95 -74.25
CA ASP A 100 -43.38 25.01 -74.97
C ASP A 100 -43.08 24.63 -76.43
N ASP A 101 -42.79 23.35 -76.71
CA ASP A 101 -42.62 22.82 -78.07
C ASP A 101 -43.93 22.83 -78.88
N ALA A 102 -45.05 22.47 -78.24
CA ALA A 102 -46.38 22.54 -78.86
C ALA A 102 -46.76 23.98 -79.25
N ARG A 103 -46.44 24.95 -78.40
CA ARG A 103 -46.66 26.39 -78.67
C ARG A 103 -45.79 26.89 -79.82
N ARG A 104 -44.52 26.47 -79.89
CA ARG A 104 -43.62 26.81 -81.02
C ARG A 104 -44.14 26.24 -82.34
N THR A 105 -44.55 24.97 -82.34
CA THR A 105 -45.11 24.30 -83.53
C THR A 105 -46.40 24.99 -84.02
N ALA A 106 -47.29 25.35 -83.10
CA ALA A 106 -48.53 26.05 -83.43
C ALA A 106 -48.32 27.48 -83.95
N ARG A 107 -47.20 28.15 -83.61
CA ARG A 107 -46.84 29.45 -84.17
C ARG A 107 -46.29 29.32 -85.59
N ALA A 108 -45.41 28.34 -85.84
CA ALA A 108 -44.86 28.07 -87.17
C ALA A 108 -45.96 27.73 -88.20
N LEU A 109 -46.90 26.86 -87.84
CA LEU A 109 -48.01 26.46 -88.74
C LEU A 109 -48.98 27.62 -89.05
N ARG A 110 -49.14 28.58 -88.14
CA ARG A 110 -49.95 29.78 -88.40
C ARG A 110 -49.25 30.75 -89.37
N ALA A 111 -47.93 30.89 -89.26
CA ALA A 111 -47.16 31.74 -90.16
C ALA A 111 -47.21 31.21 -91.61
N GLU A 112 -47.04 29.91 -91.82
CA GLU A 112 -47.11 29.31 -93.15
C GLU A 112 -48.50 29.45 -93.80
N ARG A 113 -49.58 29.44 -93.02
CA ARG A 113 -50.95 29.63 -93.54
C ARG A 113 -51.15 31.04 -94.08
N ALA A 114 -50.52 32.05 -93.48
CA ALA A 114 -50.66 33.44 -93.90
C ALA A 114 -50.04 33.70 -95.29
N GLU A 115 -49.10 32.87 -95.74
CA GLU A 115 -48.45 32.99 -97.05
C GLU A 115 -49.30 32.42 -98.21
N ILE A 116 -50.40 31.72 -97.93
CA ILE A 116 -51.28 31.13 -98.95
C ILE A 116 -52.36 32.16 -99.34
N ALA A 117 -52.23 32.73 -100.54
CA ALA A 117 -53.19 33.70 -101.07
C ALA A 117 -54.63 33.13 -101.10
N GLY A 118 -55.56 33.78 -100.39
CA GLY A 118 -56.98 33.41 -100.34
C GLY A 118 -57.34 32.38 -99.25
N ALA A 119 -56.45 32.08 -98.30
CA ALA A 119 -56.78 31.18 -97.19
C ALA A 119 -57.87 31.79 -96.26
N PRO A 120 -59.02 31.12 -96.04
CA PRO A 120 -60.08 31.62 -95.17
C PRO A 120 -59.62 31.65 -93.71
N GLU A 121 -60.00 32.65 -92.90
CA GLU A 121 -59.58 32.79 -91.48
C GLU A 121 -60.24 31.77 -90.54
N THR A 122 -61.48 31.39 -90.82
CA THR A 122 -62.25 30.39 -90.08
C THR A 122 -62.11 29.01 -90.74
N LEU A 123 -61.65 28.01 -89.98
CA LEU A 123 -61.58 26.64 -90.47
C LEU A 123 -62.99 26.03 -90.45
N PRO A 124 -63.47 25.42 -91.56
CA PRO A 124 -64.69 24.64 -91.54
C PRO A 124 -64.51 23.38 -90.66
N GLU A 125 -65.62 22.86 -90.12
CA GLU A 125 -65.61 21.64 -89.30
C GLU A 125 -65.03 20.44 -90.09
N PRO A 126 -64.28 19.54 -89.43
CA PRO A 126 -63.60 18.45 -90.09
C PRO A 126 -64.61 17.46 -90.70
N ASP A 127 -64.60 17.35 -92.02
CA ASP A 127 -65.36 16.37 -92.77
C ASP A 127 -64.68 14.98 -92.65
N GLU A 128 -65.26 14.09 -91.83
CA GLU A 128 -64.70 12.75 -91.52
C GLU A 128 -64.66 11.81 -92.74
N THR A 129 -65.23 12.20 -93.88
CA THR A 129 -65.30 11.38 -95.09
C THR A 129 -64.12 11.55 -96.06
N LYS A 130 -63.19 12.50 -95.81
CA LYS A 130 -62.02 12.72 -96.67
C LYS A 130 -60.76 12.00 -96.16
N PRO A 131 -60.02 11.26 -97.01
CA PRO A 131 -58.77 10.62 -96.61
C PRO A 131 -57.72 11.67 -96.25
N ARG A 132 -57.18 11.59 -95.03
CA ARG A 132 -56.13 12.49 -94.53
C ARG A 132 -54.85 12.29 -95.31
N THR A 133 -54.54 13.20 -96.23
CA THR A 133 -53.28 13.24 -96.97
C THR A 133 -52.20 13.90 -96.10
N ALA A 134 -50.97 13.39 -96.14
CA ALA A 134 -49.88 13.95 -95.35
C ALA A 134 -49.52 15.37 -95.81
N LEU A 135 -49.32 16.29 -94.86
CA LEU A 135 -49.03 17.72 -95.10
C LEU A 135 -47.89 17.99 -96.09
N PRO A 136 -46.78 17.22 -96.12
CA PRO A 136 -45.71 17.42 -97.10
C PRO A 136 -46.16 17.23 -98.55
N THR A 137 -47.07 16.28 -98.80
CA THR A 137 -47.59 15.97 -100.14
C THR A 137 -48.48 17.10 -100.68
N LEU A 138 -49.23 17.76 -99.80
CA LEU A 138 -50.05 18.93 -100.15
C LEU A 138 -49.18 20.17 -100.45
N ARG A 139 -48.05 20.34 -99.75
CA ARG A 139 -47.08 21.41 -100.01
C ARG A 139 -46.44 21.29 -101.40
N GLU A 140 -46.12 20.08 -101.84
CA GLU A 140 -45.57 19.83 -103.18
C GLU A 140 -46.62 20.03 -104.29
N ALA A 141 -47.87 19.60 -104.05
CA ALA A 141 -48.97 19.81 -105.00
C ALA A 141 -49.27 21.31 -105.21
N TYR A 142 -49.24 22.13 -104.15
CA TYR A 142 -49.42 23.58 -104.27
C TYR A 142 -48.32 24.25 -105.10
N ARG A 143 -47.06 23.86 -104.87
CA ARG A 143 -45.91 24.38 -105.65
C ARG A 143 -46.02 24.01 -107.14
N ALA A 144 -46.45 22.80 -107.46
CA ALA A 144 -46.66 22.36 -108.84
C ALA A 144 -47.83 23.11 -109.53
N ALA A 145 -48.91 23.40 -108.81
CA ALA A 145 -50.06 24.14 -109.33
C ALA A 145 -49.75 25.63 -109.59
N SER A 146 -48.98 26.27 -108.71
CA SER A 146 -48.56 27.67 -108.88
C SER A 146 -47.66 27.87 -110.11
N GLN A 147 -46.77 26.91 -110.39
CA GLN A 147 -45.85 26.96 -111.54
C GLN A 147 -46.53 26.68 -112.90
N LEU A 148 -47.70 26.05 -112.89
CA LEU A 148 -48.53 25.80 -114.08
C LEU A 148 -49.43 27.01 -114.43
N TYR A 149 -49.87 27.76 -113.42
CA TYR A 149 -50.67 28.97 -113.59
C TYR A 149 -49.86 30.12 -114.22
N GLU A 150 -48.56 30.22 -113.93
CA GLU A 150 -47.68 31.26 -114.49
C GLU A 150 -47.20 31.00 -115.93
N LYS A 151 -47.41 29.79 -116.49
CA LYS A 151 -46.78 29.38 -117.78
C LYS A 151 -47.67 29.39 -119.03
N VAL A 152 -48.95 29.76 -118.95
CA VAL A 152 -49.85 29.76 -120.12
C VAL A 152 -50.50 31.13 -120.30
N GLY A 153 -49.84 31.99 -121.10
CA GLY A 153 -50.48 33.21 -121.56
C GLY A 153 -49.51 34.28 -122.06
N VAL A 154 -48.85 34.07 -123.20
CA VAL A 154 -48.12 35.15 -123.87
C VAL A 154 -49.04 35.87 -124.85
N GLY A 155 -49.65 36.91 -124.30
CA GLY A 155 -50.15 38.13 -124.94
C GLY A 155 -50.32 39.21 -123.86
N ALA A 156 -49.44 39.14 -122.84
CA ALA A 156 -49.70 39.58 -121.48
C ALA A 156 -49.50 41.08 -121.28
N ASP A 157 -48.55 41.75 -121.94
CA ASP A 157 -48.19 43.09 -121.45
C ASP A 157 -49.18 44.19 -121.88
N LEU A 158 -49.82 44.10 -123.06
CA LEU A 158 -50.78 45.13 -123.50
C LEU A 158 -52.24 44.88 -123.09
N ARG A 159 -52.62 43.63 -122.77
CA ARG A 159 -53.92 43.35 -122.13
C ARG A 159 -53.84 43.36 -120.59
N ALA A 160 -52.69 43.07 -119.99
CA ALA A 160 -52.52 43.26 -118.55
C ALA A 160 -52.46 44.74 -118.18
N GLU A 161 -51.93 45.64 -119.00
CA GLU A 161 -52.00 47.08 -118.69
C GLU A 161 -53.43 47.63 -118.76
N GLN A 162 -54.24 47.23 -119.76
CA GLN A 162 -55.66 47.63 -119.82
C GLN A 162 -56.48 46.98 -118.70
N ALA A 163 -56.34 45.67 -118.48
CA ALA A 163 -57.06 44.97 -117.42
C ALA A 163 -56.58 45.37 -116.02
N ARG A 164 -55.30 45.74 -115.83
CA ARG A 164 -54.83 46.33 -114.56
C ARG A 164 -55.40 47.71 -114.36
N ALA A 165 -55.45 48.59 -115.37
CA ALA A 165 -56.06 49.90 -115.19
C ALA A 165 -57.57 49.80 -114.85
N GLU A 166 -58.33 48.95 -115.56
CA GLU A 166 -59.76 48.73 -115.29
C GLU A 166 -60.00 47.99 -113.96
N SER A 167 -59.13 47.04 -113.61
CA SER A 167 -59.17 46.33 -112.32
C SER A 167 -58.75 47.21 -111.15
N ASP A 168 -57.77 48.10 -111.33
CA ASP A 168 -57.30 49.02 -110.31
C ASP A 168 -58.35 50.12 -110.07
N GLU A 169 -59.02 50.60 -111.12
CA GLU A 169 -60.18 51.50 -110.99
C GLU A 169 -61.34 50.81 -110.27
N SER A 170 -61.69 49.59 -110.68
CA SER A 170 -62.77 48.80 -110.05
C SER A 170 -62.43 48.43 -108.60
N ALA A 171 -61.17 48.10 -108.31
CA ALA A 171 -60.70 47.80 -106.96
C ALA A 171 -60.67 49.05 -106.07
N ALA A 172 -60.22 50.20 -106.59
CA ALA A 172 -60.24 51.46 -105.86
C ALA A 172 -61.67 51.92 -105.56
N LEU A 173 -62.61 51.78 -106.50
CA LEU A 173 -64.03 52.05 -106.27
C LEU A 173 -64.65 51.07 -105.28
N ALA A 174 -64.35 49.77 -105.38
CA ALA A 174 -64.84 48.77 -104.42
C ALA A 174 -64.26 48.98 -103.00
N GLU A 175 -63.00 49.36 -102.87
CA GLU A 175 -62.38 49.78 -101.61
C GLU A 175 -63.08 51.03 -101.04
N LEU A 176 -63.35 52.04 -101.88
CA LEU A 176 -64.06 53.25 -101.46
C LEU A 176 -65.53 52.96 -101.06
N ASP A 177 -66.19 52.02 -101.73
CA ASP A 177 -67.57 51.64 -101.45
C ASP A 177 -67.72 50.73 -100.21
N ARG A 178 -66.69 49.92 -99.90
CA ARG A 178 -66.60 49.20 -98.62
C ARG A 178 -66.52 50.15 -97.42
N LEU A 179 -65.95 51.33 -97.62
CA LEU A 179 -65.94 52.35 -96.57
C LEU A 179 -67.36 52.91 -96.37
N THR A 180 -67.79 52.88 -95.11
CA THR A 180 -69.09 53.45 -94.71
C THR A 180 -69.19 54.92 -95.10
N ASN A 181 -70.41 55.40 -95.35
CA ASN A 181 -70.64 56.79 -95.77
C ASN A 181 -70.05 57.81 -94.77
N LYS A 182 -70.05 57.49 -93.46
CA LYS A 182 -69.37 58.29 -92.44
C LYS A 182 -67.86 58.41 -92.68
N VAL A 183 -67.18 57.32 -93.00
CA VAL A 183 -65.73 57.31 -93.26
C VAL A 183 -65.40 58.06 -94.55
N ARG A 184 -66.18 57.86 -95.61
CA ARG A 184 -66.03 58.58 -96.89
C ARG A 184 -66.18 60.09 -96.71
N THR A 185 -67.22 60.52 -96.01
CA THR A 185 -67.48 61.94 -95.71
C THR A 185 -66.36 62.54 -94.84
N ARG A 186 -65.86 61.79 -93.86
CA ARG A 186 -64.77 62.25 -92.99
C ARG A 186 -63.43 62.31 -93.72
N ALA A 187 -63.13 61.33 -94.57
CA ALA A 187 -61.94 61.34 -95.40
C ALA A 187 -61.96 62.52 -96.39
N ALA A 188 -63.12 62.83 -97.00
CA ALA A 188 -63.28 64.01 -97.84
C ALA A 188 -63.01 65.32 -97.06
N GLN A 189 -63.58 65.47 -95.86
CA GLN A 189 -63.30 66.63 -94.99
C GLN A 189 -61.83 66.74 -94.57
N LEU A 190 -61.16 65.61 -94.34
CA LEU A 190 -59.73 65.60 -93.99
C LEU A 190 -58.84 65.92 -95.21
N LEU A 191 -59.27 65.57 -96.43
CA LEU A 191 -58.61 65.93 -97.68
C LEU A 191 -58.76 67.42 -98.04
N GLU A 192 -59.82 68.09 -97.57
CA GLU A 192 -60.02 69.55 -97.73
C GLU A 192 -59.09 70.40 -96.85
N GLY A 193 -58.46 69.81 -95.82
CA GLY A 193 -57.52 70.50 -94.92
C GLY A 193 -56.08 70.53 -95.42
N THR A 194 -55.23 71.37 -94.80
CA THR A 194 -53.80 71.46 -95.12
C THR A 194 -53.04 70.15 -94.91
N ASP A 195 -53.46 69.34 -93.94
CA ASP A 195 -52.88 68.01 -93.66
C ASP A 195 -53.21 66.96 -94.75
N GLY A 196 -54.21 67.24 -95.61
CA GLY A 196 -54.65 66.36 -96.71
C GLY A 196 -54.02 66.67 -98.07
N ALA A 197 -53.30 67.79 -98.18
CA ALA A 197 -52.92 68.42 -99.46
C ALA A 197 -51.97 67.58 -100.33
N ASP A 198 -51.05 66.83 -99.73
CA ASP A 198 -50.12 65.94 -100.44
C ASP A 198 -49.85 64.63 -99.68
N GLY A 199 -49.19 63.68 -100.35
CA GLY A 199 -48.87 62.36 -99.78
C GLY A 199 -48.05 62.42 -98.49
N PRO A 200 -46.95 63.20 -98.43
CA PRO A 200 -46.15 63.36 -97.22
C PRO A 200 -46.91 63.97 -96.05
N SER A 201 -47.76 64.98 -96.28
CA SER A 201 -48.56 65.61 -95.23
C SER A 201 -49.58 64.63 -94.63
N ARG A 202 -50.20 63.79 -95.46
CA ARG A 202 -51.10 62.72 -94.98
C ARG A 202 -50.38 61.68 -94.15
N GLN A 203 -49.18 61.24 -94.57
CA GLN A 203 -48.37 60.31 -93.77
C GLN A 203 -47.94 60.93 -92.43
N ALA A 204 -47.55 62.20 -92.42
CA ALA A 204 -47.18 62.90 -91.19
C ALA A 204 -48.37 63.08 -90.24
N ALA A 205 -49.57 63.40 -90.76
CA ALA A 205 -50.79 63.50 -89.96
C ALA A 205 -51.24 62.14 -89.40
N ALA A 206 -51.16 61.07 -90.21
CA ALA A 206 -51.43 59.70 -89.77
C ALA A 206 -50.45 59.27 -88.66
N ALA A 207 -49.14 59.51 -88.85
CA ALA A 207 -48.13 59.21 -87.85
C ALA A 207 -48.35 60.00 -86.53
N ARG A 208 -48.79 61.27 -86.61
CA ARG A 208 -49.17 62.03 -85.40
C ARG A 208 -50.39 61.43 -84.70
N ALA A 209 -51.42 61.04 -85.45
CA ALA A 209 -52.60 60.40 -84.89
C ALA A 209 -52.27 59.05 -84.24
N GLU A 210 -51.46 58.22 -84.89
CA GLU A 210 -50.97 56.94 -84.36
C GLU A 210 -50.14 57.16 -83.08
N SER A 211 -49.25 58.15 -83.06
CA SER A 211 -48.48 58.48 -81.85
C SER A 211 -49.38 58.94 -80.70
N HIS A 212 -50.47 59.67 -80.98
CA HIS A 212 -51.44 60.07 -79.98
C HIS A 212 -52.25 58.89 -79.46
N VAL A 213 -52.65 57.95 -80.33
CA VAL A 213 -53.35 56.72 -79.92
C VAL A 213 -52.43 55.89 -79.02
N GLN A 214 -51.19 55.65 -79.41
CA GLN A 214 -50.22 54.89 -78.59
C GLN A 214 -49.98 55.55 -77.23
N LEU A 215 -49.87 56.88 -77.18
CA LEU A 215 -49.74 57.62 -75.92
C LEU A 215 -50.98 57.43 -75.02
N LEU A 216 -52.18 57.51 -75.58
CA LEU A 216 -53.43 57.35 -74.84
C LEU A 216 -53.64 55.91 -74.38
N GLU A 217 -53.32 54.92 -75.20
CA GLU A 217 -53.36 53.50 -74.83
C GLU A 217 -52.39 53.18 -73.69
N THR A 218 -51.18 53.74 -73.74
CA THR A 218 -50.19 53.59 -72.67
C THR A 218 -50.69 54.21 -71.37
N ARG A 219 -51.31 55.40 -71.43
CA ARG A 219 -51.93 56.07 -70.27
C ARG A 219 -53.14 55.30 -69.72
N ALA A 220 -53.98 54.75 -70.59
CA ALA A 220 -55.13 53.96 -70.19
C ALA A 220 -54.72 52.61 -69.57
N SER A 221 -53.69 51.96 -70.12
CA SER A 221 -53.11 50.72 -69.57
C SER A 221 -52.51 50.97 -68.19
N THR A 222 -51.65 51.99 -68.05
CA THR A 222 -51.06 52.35 -66.74
C THR A 222 -52.11 52.74 -65.70
N ALA A 223 -53.14 53.51 -66.08
CA ALA A 223 -54.25 53.82 -65.19
C ALA A 223 -55.06 52.57 -64.80
N SER A 224 -55.28 51.65 -65.74
CA SER A 224 -55.99 50.38 -65.47
C SER A 224 -55.19 49.43 -64.57
N GLU A 225 -53.87 49.36 -64.76
CA GLU A 225 -52.98 48.61 -63.87
C GLU A 225 -52.96 49.21 -62.46
N GLN A 226 -52.87 50.54 -62.33
CA GLN A 226 -52.96 51.23 -61.03
C GLN A 226 -54.31 50.97 -60.36
N LEU A 227 -55.41 51.07 -61.10
CA LEU A 227 -56.75 50.77 -60.59
C LEU A 227 -56.89 49.30 -60.18
N GLY A 228 -56.30 48.38 -60.94
CA GLY A 228 -56.25 46.95 -60.61
C GLY A 228 -55.45 46.68 -59.33
N ARG A 229 -54.30 47.35 -59.16
CA ARG A 229 -53.51 47.28 -57.92
C ARG A 229 -54.27 47.83 -56.72
N PHE A 230 -54.88 49.01 -56.84
CA PHE A 230 -55.66 49.59 -55.75
C PHE A 230 -56.89 48.75 -55.39
N ARG A 231 -57.56 48.13 -56.38
CA ARG A 231 -58.65 47.17 -56.10
C ARG A 231 -58.15 45.92 -55.39
N GLY A 232 -57.06 45.32 -55.86
CA GLY A 232 -56.47 44.14 -55.22
C GLY A 232 -55.95 44.44 -53.80
N GLU A 233 -55.39 45.62 -53.56
CA GLU A 233 -55.00 46.06 -52.22
C GLU A 233 -56.23 46.32 -51.34
N ALA A 234 -57.28 46.93 -51.87
CA ALA A 234 -58.52 47.15 -51.13
C ALA A 234 -59.21 45.82 -50.76
N GLU A 235 -59.28 44.85 -51.67
CA GLU A 235 -59.83 43.51 -51.40
C GLU A 235 -58.98 42.74 -50.39
N ARG A 236 -57.65 42.78 -50.51
CA ARG A 236 -56.74 42.12 -49.56
C ARG A 236 -56.80 42.72 -48.16
N LEU A 237 -57.02 44.03 -48.06
CA LEU A 237 -57.11 44.74 -46.79
C LEU A 237 -58.53 44.79 -46.24
N ALA A 238 -59.54 44.32 -46.99
CA ALA A 238 -60.90 44.22 -46.50
C ALA A 238 -61.00 43.13 -45.40
N PRO A 239 -61.94 43.24 -44.45
CA PRO A 239 -62.20 42.18 -43.49
C PRO A 239 -62.69 40.91 -44.19
N ASP A 240 -62.33 39.74 -43.66
CA ASP A 240 -62.79 38.44 -44.17
C ASP A 240 -64.30 38.21 -43.92
N ASP A 241 -64.89 38.93 -42.96
CA ASP A 241 -66.33 38.92 -42.66
C ASP A 241 -67.09 40.00 -43.46
N GLU A 242 -68.42 39.88 -43.61
CA GLU A 242 -69.31 40.89 -44.24
C GLU A 242 -69.33 42.29 -43.55
N ARG A 243 -68.37 42.57 -42.65
CA ARG A 243 -68.22 43.84 -41.96
C ARG A 243 -67.59 44.87 -42.90
N PRO A 244 -68.10 46.11 -42.96
CA PRO A 244 -67.60 47.14 -43.88
C PRO A 244 -66.21 47.71 -43.51
N HIS A 245 -65.70 47.47 -42.30
CA HIS A 245 -64.40 47.92 -41.83
C HIS A 245 -63.90 47.04 -40.67
N HIS A 246 -62.57 46.98 -40.46
CA HIS A 246 -61.97 46.21 -39.35
C HIS A 246 -62.24 46.84 -37.97
N THR A 247 -62.31 48.17 -37.90
CA THR A 247 -62.54 48.95 -36.67
C THR A 247 -63.04 50.35 -37.04
N GLU A 248 -63.87 50.97 -36.19
CA GLU A 248 -64.30 52.36 -36.34
C GLU A 248 -63.20 53.31 -35.82
N LEU A 249 -62.83 54.31 -36.63
CA LEU A 249 -61.88 55.35 -36.23
C LEU A 249 -62.63 56.44 -35.45
N PRO A 250 -62.06 56.98 -34.35
CA PRO A 250 -62.57 58.19 -33.70
C PRO A 250 -62.67 59.35 -34.70
N ASP A 251 -63.63 60.26 -34.49
CA ASP A 251 -63.92 61.38 -35.41
C ASP A 251 -62.67 62.22 -35.78
N GLU A 252 -61.73 62.34 -34.86
CA GLU A 252 -60.47 63.10 -35.02
C GLU A 252 -59.46 62.42 -35.98
N LEU A 253 -59.62 61.12 -36.22
CA LEU A 253 -58.74 60.29 -37.06
C LEU A 253 -59.38 59.89 -38.38
N ILE A 254 -60.59 60.37 -38.67
CA ILE A 254 -61.24 60.21 -39.98
C ILE A 254 -60.55 61.18 -40.95
N PRO A 255 -59.81 60.68 -41.96
CA PRO A 255 -59.12 61.57 -42.89
C PRO A 255 -60.13 62.26 -43.81
N ALA A 256 -59.98 63.58 -43.99
CA ALA A 256 -60.81 64.34 -44.92
C ALA A 256 -60.46 64.07 -46.38
N ASP A 257 -59.20 63.69 -46.65
CA ASP A 257 -58.68 63.36 -47.99
C ASP A 257 -57.59 62.26 -47.96
N ALA A 258 -57.17 61.83 -49.15
CA ALA A 258 -56.18 60.76 -49.32
C ALA A 258 -54.77 61.13 -48.83
N GLU A 259 -54.37 62.40 -48.86
CA GLU A 259 -53.06 62.85 -48.36
C GLU A 259 -53.02 62.77 -46.83
N GLN A 260 -54.10 63.21 -46.18
CA GLN A 260 -54.27 63.11 -44.73
C GLN A 260 -54.32 61.64 -44.28
N ALA A 261 -55.00 60.77 -45.03
CA ALA A 261 -55.01 59.32 -44.76
C ALA A 261 -53.59 58.71 -44.81
N GLN A 262 -52.78 59.09 -45.80
CA GLN A 262 -51.39 58.62 -45.90
C GLN A 262 -50.51 59.18 -44.77
N ALA A 263 -50.73 60.43 -44.34
CA ALA A 263 -50.01 61.01 -43.21
C ALA A 263 -50.35 60.30 -41.89
N PHE A 264 -51.62 60.00 -41.65
CA PHE A 264 -52.05 59.22 -40.48
C PHE A 264 -51.50 57.79 -40.52
N LEU A 265 -51.53 57.11 -41.67
CA LEU A 265 -50.92 55.77 -41.81
C LEU A 265 -49.41 55.77 -41.55
N ARG A 266 -48.66 56.75 -42.08
CA ARG A 266 -47.22 56.88 -41.78
C ARG A 266 -46.96 57.12 -40.30
N THR A 267 -47.79 57.94 -39.64
CA THR A 267 -47.65 58.23 -38.22
C THR A 267 -47.96 56.99 -37.38
N ALA A 268 -49.09 56.34 -37.63
CA ALA A 268 -49.50 55.12 -36.92
C ALA A 268 -48.51 53.96 -37.14
N THR A 269 -47.97 53.79 -38.34
CA THR A 269 -46.94 52.76 -38.61
C THR A 269 -45.62 53.09 -37.92
N GLY A 270 -45.22 54.37 -37.86
CA GLY A 270 -44.07 54.82 -37.10
C GLY A 270 -44.22 54.57 -35.59
N GLU A 271 -45.39 54.90 -35.04
CA GLU A 271 -45.74 54.64 -33.63
C GLU A 271 -45.79 53.15 -33.32
N LEU A 272 -46.39 52.33 -34.18
CA LEU A 272 -46.42 50.88 -34.04
C LEU A 272 -45.00 50.29 -34.06
N ALA A 273 -44.14 50.74 -34.97
CA ALA A 273 -42.75 50.30 -35.04
C ALA A 273 -41.97 50.69 -33.78
N ALA A 274 -42.14 51.93 -33.29
CA ALA A 274 -41.51 52.40 -32.05
C ALA A 274 -41.99 51.61 -30.82
N ALA A 275 -43.30 51.38 -30.71
CA ALA A 275 -43.88 50.59 -29.62
C ALA A 275 -43.41 49.13 -29.66
N THR A 276 -43.27 48.54 -30.85
CA THR A 276 -42.79 47.16 -31.05
C THR A 276 -41.31 47.06 -30.64
N ALA A 277 -40.47 48.00 -31.09
CA ALA A 277 -39.06 48.05 -30.70
C ALA A 277 -38.89 48.24 -29.18
N ALA A 278 -39.72 49.07 -28.56
CA ALA A 278 -39.72 49.25 -27.10
C ALA A 278 -40.15 47.97 -26.37
N LEU A 279 -41.17 47.27 -26.87
CA LEU A 279 -41.62 46.00 -26.32
C LEU A 279 -40.55 44.91 -26.43
N ASP A 280 -39.88 44.80 -27.57
CA ASP A 280 -38.82 43.81 -27.78
C ASP A 280 -37.60 44.11 -26.88
N THR A 281 -37.24 45.37 -26.72
CA THR A 281 -36.19 45.80 -25.78
C THR A 281 -36.56 45.46 -24.34
N ALA A 282 -37.81 45.75 -23.93
CA ALA A 282 -38.30 45.41 -22.60
C ALA A 282 -38.35 43.89 -22.36
N ARG A 283 -38.73 43.10 -23.37
CA ARG A 283 -38.73 41.62 -23.30
C ARG A 283 -37.31 41.07 -23.17
N ALA A 284 -36.35 41.60 -23.94
CA ALA A 284 -34.94 41.22 -23.83
C ALA A 284 -34.41 41.51 -22.41
N ALA A 285 -34.59 42.74 -21.91
CA ALA A 285 -34.18 43.12 -20.56
C ALA A 285 -34.87 42.27 -19.47
N HIS A 286 -36.16 41.98 -19.62
CA HIS A 286 -36.88 41.10 -18.70
C HIS A 286 -36.32 39.67 -18.71
N SER A 287 -36.00 39.13 -19.89
CA SER A 287 -35.41 37.80 -20.01
C SER A 287 -34.02 37.72 -19.38
N GLU A 288 -33.20 38.76 -19.54
CA GLU A 288 -31.88 38.88 -18.90
C GLU A 288 -32.00 38.97 -17.38
N LEU A 289 -32.91 39.79 -16.87
CA LEU A 289 -33.18 39.91 -15.44
C LEU A 289 -33.71 38.61 -14.84
N LEU A 290 -34.61 37.90 -15.52
CA LEU A 290 -35.08 36.59 -15.08
C LEU A 290 -33.97 35.55 -15.05
N HIS A 291 -33.07 35.57 -16.04
CA HIS A 291 -31.92 34.69 -16.06
C HIS A 291 -30.97 34.99 -14.89
N ALA A 292 -30.60 36.26 -14.70
CA ALA A 292 -29.74 36.70 -13.60
C ALA A 292 -30.35 36.39 -12.23
N HIS A 293 -31.66 36.57 -12.06
CA HIS A 293 -32.37 36.25 -10.82
C HIS A 293 -32.31 34.75 -10.52
N ARG A 294 -32.61 33.88 -11.50
CA ARG A 294 -32.52 32.42 -11.32
C ARG A 294 -31.09 31.98 -10.98
N THR A 295 -30.09 32.52 -11.68
CA THR A 295 -28.69 32.22 -11.36
C THR A 295 -28.29 32.66 -9.95
N ALA A 296 -28.82 33.80 -9.47
CA ALA A 296 -28.59 34.27 -8.11
C ALA A 296 -29.29 33.37 -7.07
N GLU A 297 -30.53 32.94 -7.32
CA GLU A 297 -31.26 32.00 -6.46
C GLU A 297 -30.56 30.64 -6.37
N ASP A 298 -30.14 30.07 -7.51
CA ASP A 298 -29.39 28.82 -7.57
C ASP A 298 -28.06 28.94 -6.81
N SER A 299 -27.39 30.10 -6.94
CA SER A 299 -26.13 30.37 -6.23
C SER A 299 -26.34 30.46 -4.72
N ALA A 300 -27.37 31.20 -4.27
CA ALA A 300 -27.74 31.33 -2.86
C ALA A 300 -28.07 29.97 -2.24
N GLY A 301 -28.89 29.16 -2.93
CA GLY A 301 -29.20 27.79 -2.49
C GLY A 301 -27.94 26.92 -2.38
N GLY A 302 -27.02 27.03 -3.34
CA GLY A 302 -25.73 26.31 -3.28
C GLY A 302 -24.84 26.74 -2.11
N PHE A 303 -24.83 28.02 -1.74
CA PHE A 303 -24.12 28.52 -0.57
C PHE A 303 -24.76 28.00 0.72
N ASP A 304 -26.09 28.02 0.82
CA ASP A 304 -26.84 27.52 1.98
C ASP A 304 -26.58 26.03 2.23
N GLU A 305 -26.59 25.21 1.17
CA GLU A 305 -26.22 23.78 1.25
C GLU A 305 -24.80 23.58 1.75
N THR A 306 -23.85 24.36 1.22
CA THR A 306 -22.43 24.27 1.61
C THR A 306 -22.24 24.68 3.07
N ALA A 307 -22.92 25.75 3.51
CA ALA A 307 -22.90 26.22 4.89
C ALA A 307 -23.56 25.22 5.86
N ALA A 308 -24.65 24.56 5.45
CA ALA A 308 -25.28 23.50 6.24
C ALA A 308 -24.33 22.32 6.47
N LEU A 309 -23.64 21.86 5.42
CA LEU A 309 -22.66 20.78 5.53
C LEU A 309 -21.49 21.10 6.47
N LEU A 310 -21.06 22.37 6.52
CA LEU A 310 -20.02 22.82 7.44
C LEU A 310 -20.54 22.94 8.87
N ARG A 311 -21.75 23.47 9.07
CA ARG A 311 -22.38 23.58 10.39
C ARG A 311 -22.60 22.22 11.03
N ASP A 312 -23.03 21.22 10.27
CA ASP A 312 -23.22 19.86 10.79
C ASP A 312 -21.92 19.27 11.36
N LEU A 313 -20.76 19.60 10.77
CA LEU A 313 -19.46 19.14 11.26
C LEU A 313 -18.99 19.87 12.52
N LEU A 314 -19.45 21.11 12.72
CA LEU A 314 -19.11 21.92 13.89
C LEU A 314 -20.08 21.71 15.05
N ARG A 315 -21.26 21.11 14.81
CA ARG A 315 -22.30 20.90 15.82
C ARG A 315 -21.83 20.12 17.04
N ASP A 316 -20.88 19.20 16.82
CA ASP A 316 -20.30 18.38 17.90
C ASP A 316 -19.20 19.12 18.68
N HIS A 317 -18.81 20.34 18.28
CA HIS A 317 -17.64 21.04 18.82
C HIS A 317 -17.97 22.33 19.57
N GLY A 318 -19.27 22.61 19.80
CA GLY A 318 -19.73 23.79 20.55
C GLY A 318 -19.40 25.09 19.84
N THR A 319 -20.36 25.66 19.12
CA THR A 319 -20.19 27.01 18.57
C THR A 319 -20.22 28.02 19.72
N GLU A 320 -19.12 28.76 19.92
CA GLU A 320 -19.18 30.02 20.66
C GLU A 320 -20.08 30.97 19.88
N ASP A 321 -21.21 31.35 20.48
CA ASP A 321 -22.19 32.28 19.89
C ASP A 321 -21.56 33.68 19.76
N GLY A 322 -20.82 33.90 18.68
CA GLY A 322 -20.43 35.23 18.23
C GLY A 322 -21.68 36.04 17.88
N THR A 323 -21.79 37.24 18.45
CA THR A 323 -22.99 38.11 18.37
C THR A 323 -23.12 38.85 17.03
N GLU A 324 -22.15 38.68 16.13
CA GLU A 324 -22.14 39.27 14.79
C GLU A 324 -22.36 38.19 13.73
N GLY A 325 -23.27 38.46 12.78
CA GLY A 325 -23.47 37.59 11.63
C GLY A 325 -22.18 37.52 10.79
N PRO A 326 -21.83 36.35 10.24
CA PRO A 326 -20.59 36.20 9.48
C PRO A 326 -20.58 37.11 8.25
N ASP A 327 -19.40 37.63 7.91
CA ASP A 327 -19.20 38.38 6.68
C ASP A 327 -19.54 37.51 5.44
N PRO A 328 -20.13 38.09 4.38
CA PRO A 328 -20.40 37.36 3.15
C PRO A 328 -19.13 36.76 2.56
N TYR A 329 -19.22 35.52 2.06
CA TYR A 329 -18.09 34.87 1.39
C TYR A 329 -17.72 35.65 0.11
N PRO A 330 -16.45 36.05 -0.08
CA PRO A 330 -16.06 36.96 -1.15
C PRO A 330 -15.94 36.30 -2.54
N GLY A 331 -15.86 34.97 -2.60
CA GLY A 331 -15.62 34.21 -3.81
C GLY A 331 -16.87 33.63 -4.47
N THR A 332 -16.67 32.87 -5.54
CA THR A 332 -17.75 32.17 -6.25
C THR A 332 -18.24 30.94 -5.47
N LEU A 333 -19.43 30.43 -5.84
CA LEU A 333 -19.97 29.20 -5.26
C LEU A 333 -19.02 28.00 -5.46
N GLU A 334 -18.32 27.92 -6.60
CA GLU A 334 -17.36 26.85 -6.88
C GLU A 334 -16.15 26.93 -5.95
N GLU A 335 -15.59 28.12 -5.75
CA GLU A 335 -14.48 28.36 -4.82
C GLU A 335 -14.90 28.04 -3.38
N ALA A 336 -16.13 28.40 -2.98
CA ALA A 336 -16.66 28.07 -1.66
C ALA A 336 -16.82 26.56 -1.45
N ARG A 337 -17.34 25.84 -2.45
CA ARG A 337 -17.45 24.38 -2.42
C ARG A 337 -16.09 23.71 -2.35
N GLN A 338 -15.10 24.21 -3.09
CA GLN A 338 -13.74 23.70 -3.03
C GLN A 338 -13.11 23.93 -1.66
N SER A 339 -13.17 25.16 -1.14
CA SER A 339 -12.65 25.52 0.19
C SER A 339 -13.30 24.68 1.30
N ALA A 340 -14.63 24.53 1.26
CA ALA A 340 -15.36 23.66 2.17
C ALA A 340 -14.89 22.19 2.06
N ALA A 341 -14.71 21.66 0.86
CA ALA A 341 -14.22 20.30 0.66
C ALA A 341 -12.79 20.10 1.18
N GLU A 342 -11.91 21.09 1.04
CA GLU A 342 -10.54 21.09 1.57
C GLU A 342 -10.54 21.13 3.10
N ALA A 343 -11.28 22.06 3.72
CA ALA A 343 -11.42 22.13 5.18
C ALA A 343 -11.97 20.82 5.76
N ARG A 344 -12.98 20.22 5.12
CA ARG A 344 -13.54 18.91 5.51
C ARG A 344 -12.57 17.75 5.38
N ARG A 345 -11.69 17.78 4.37
CA ARG A 345 -10.62 16.78 4.24
C ARG A 345 -9.58 16.95 5.33
N SER A 346 -9.16 18.19 5.60
CA SER A 346 -8.22 18.51 6.66
C SER A 346 -8.74 18.08 8.04
N LEU A 347 -9.98 18.45 8.38
CA LEU A 347 -10.60 18.09 9.65
C LEU A 347 -10.68 16.57 9.86
N ARG A 348 -11.07 15.82 8.80
CA ARG A 348 -11.06 14.36 8.85
C ARG A 348 -9.67 13.79 9.05
N GLY A 349 -8.66 14.34 8.38
CA GLY A 349 -7.25 13.97 8.58
C GLY A 349 -6.80 14.18 10.03
N CYS A 350 -7.04 15.38 10.58
CA CYS A 350 -6.71 15.68 11.97
C CYS A 350 -7.46 14.78 12.97
N SER A 351 -8.73 14.47 12.71
CA SER A 351 -9.51 13.55 13.55
C SER A 351 -8.95 12.11 13.50
N THR A 352 -8.54 11.64 12.32
CA THR A 352 -7.86 10.33 12.22
C THR A 352 -6.52 10.31 12.92
N ASP A 353 -5.74 11.40 12.81
CA ASP A 353 -4.44 11.52 13.47
C ASP A 353 -4.59 11.57 15.00
N LEU A 354 -5.60 12.30 15.50
CA LEU A 354 -5.94 12.34 16.92
C LEU A 354 -6.32 10.95 17.43
N SER A 355 -7.21 10.25 16.74
CA SER A 355 -7.63 8.88 17.10
C SER A 355 -6.46 7.90 17.09
N ALA A 356 -5.56 8.01 16.11
CA ALA A 356 -4.35 7.20 16.03
C ALA A 356 -3.39 7.51 17.20
N ALA A 357 -3.18 8.79 17.53
CA ALA A 357 -2.35 9.22 18.65
C ALA A 357 -2.92 8.73 19.99
N GLU A 358 -4.23 8.85 20.21
CA GLU A 358 -4.91 8.33 21.40
C GLU A 358 -4.76 6.81 21.52
N SER A 359 -4.89 6.08 20.41
CA SER A 359 -4.69 4.62 20.41
C SER A 359 -3.24 4.25 20.74
N ALA A 360 -2.26 4.97 20.19
CA ALA A 360 -0.85 4.74 20.49
C ALA A 360 -0.52 5.02 21.98
N VAL A 361 -1.11 6.07 22.56
CA VAL A 361 -0.98 6.37 24.00
C VAL A 361 -1.60 5.25 24.83
N ARG A 362 -2.80 4.77 24.46
CA ARG A 362 -3.46 3.64 25.14
C ARG A 362 -2.59 2.37 25.08
N GLU A 363 -2.05 2.02 23.91
CA GLU A 363 -1.17 0.87 23.74
C GLU A 363 0.12 0.99 24.57
N ALA A 364 0.76 2.15 24.56
CA ALA A 364 1.96 2.40 25.36
C ALA A 364 1.68 2.28 26.88
N SER A 365 0.55 2.81 27.34
CA SER A 365 0.06 2.65 28.71
C SER A 365 -0.16 1.17 29.06
N ASP A 366 -0.80 0.39 28.18
CA ASP A 366 -1.03 -1.04 28.40
C ASP A 366 0.29 -1.83 28.46
N ILE A 367 1.25 -1.51 27.60
CA ILE A 367 2.59 -2.11 27.62
C ILE A 367 3.26 -1.82 28.97
N LEU A 368 3.19 -0.57 29.44
CA LEU A 368 3.77 -0.16 30.72
C LEU A 368 3.14 -0.91 31.90
N VAL A 369 1.81 -1.00 31.94
CA VAL A 369 1.06 -1.74 32.98
C VAL A 369 1.39 -3.23 32.94
N ARG A 370 1.42 -3.83 31.75
CA ARG A 370 1.81 -5.25 31.57
C ARG A 370 3.23 -5.50 32.03
N HIS A 371 4.16 -4.61 31.69
CA HIS A 371 5.54 -4.68 32.13
C HIS A 371 5.64 -4.63 33.66
N ALA A 372 4.93 -3.68 34.30
CA ALA A 372 4.89 -3.58 35.76
C ALA A 372 4.25 -4.81 36.44
N ASN A 373 3.27 -5.46 35.80
CA ASN A 373 2.62 -6.67 36.29
C ASN A 373 3.39 -7.97 36.01
N SER A 374 4.49 -7.94 35.26
CA SER A 374 5.29 -9.13 34.97
C SER A 374 5.84 -9.78 36.26
N THR A 375 5.70 -11.10 36.36
CA THR A 375 6.15 -11.90 37.52
C THR A 375 7.65 -11.75 37.80
N ARG A 376 8.47 -11.47 36.77
CA ARG A 376 9.91 -11.22 36.93
C ARG A 376 10.23 -10.02 37.83
N TYR A 377 9.29 -9.09 38.00
CA TYR A 377 9.46 -7.88 38.80
C TYR A 377 8.63 -7.88 40.08
N GLU A 378 8.06 -9.02 40.46
CA GLU A 378 7.23 -9.12 41.67
C GLU A 378 7.98 -8.70 42.94
N GLN A 379 9.29 -9.00 43.00
CA GLN A 379 10.16 -8.65 44.12
C GLN A 379 10.55 -7.15 44.16
N VAL A 380 10.31 -6.40 43.08
CA VAL A 380 10.64 -4.97 43.00
C VAL A 380 9.56 -4.17 43.74
N ARG A 381 9.90 -3.67 44.93
CA ARG A 381 9.01 -2.87 45.80
C ARG A 381 9.28 -1.37 45.66
N THR A 382 9.11 -0.83 44.45
CA THR A 382 9.22 0.63 44.23
C THR A 382 7.83 1.29 44.24
N PRO A 383 7.67 2.48 44.87
CA PRO A 383 6.40 3.22 44.86
C PRO A 383 5.87 3.48 43.45
N ALA A 384 6.75 3.79 42.50
CA ALA A 384 6.37 4.03 41.12
C ALA A 384 5.78 2.78 40.43
N ARG A 385 6.24 1.55 40.76
CA ARG A 385 5.63 0.33 40.23
C ARG A 385 4.21 0.13 40.77
N GLN A 386 4.00 0.46 42.04
CA GLN A 386 2.67 0.41 42.65
C GLN A 386 1.73 1.43 41.98
N GLN A 387 2.19 2.67 41.82
CA GLN A 387 1.45 3.73 41.11
C GLN A 387 1.07 3.32 39.69
N ILE A 388 2.00 2.80 38.88
CA ILE A 388 1.73 2.33 37.51
C ILE A 388 0.63 1.26 37.48
N ARG A 389 0.51 0.41 38.51
CA ARG A 389 -0.49 -0.66 38.56
C ARG A 389 -1.87 -0.18 39.05
N GLU A 390 -1.90 0.85 39.88
CA GLU A 390 -3.10 1.33 40.55
C GLU A 390 -3.77 2.50 39.81
N LEU A 391 -3.00 3.34 39.10
CA LEU A 391 -3.53 4.45 38.31
C LEU A 391 -4.28 3.94 37.06
N PRO A 392 -5.40 4.60 36.68
CA PRO A 392 -6.05 4.33 35.41
C PRO A 392 -5.14 4.69 34.23
N ALA A 393 -5.26 3.94 33.13
CA ALA A 393 -4.39 4.08 31.96
C ALA A 393 -4.38 5.49 31.34
N SER A 394 -5.46 6.26 31.51
CA SER A 394 -5.59 7.65 31.06
C SER A 394 -4.76 8.64 31.87
N ALA A 395 -4.46 8.35 33.13
CA ALA A 395 -3.68 9.22 34.02
C ALA A 395 -2.17 8.91 33.99
N LEU A 396 -1.76 7.80 33.37
CA LEU A 396 -0.35 7.40 33.25
C LEU A 396 0.51 8.41 32.47
N PRO A 397 0.07 8.98 31.32
CA PRO A 397 0.90 9.90 30.54
C PRO A 397 1.33 11.14 31.32
N GLU A 398 0.46 11.68 32.18
CA GLU A 398 0.75 12.86 33.01
C GLU A 398 1.91 12.63 34.00
N HIS A 399 2.12 11.38 34.41
CA HIS A 399 3.15 10.99 35.38
C HIS A 399 4.40 10.41 34.71
N ALA A 400 4.32 10.02 33.44
CA ALA A 400 5.37 9.29 32.73
C ALA A 400 6.72 10.02 32.73
N GLN A 401 6.72 11.33 32.45
CA GLN A 401 7.95 12.13 32.42
C GLN A 401 8.60 12.20 33.81
N LYS A 402 7.82 12.45 34.86
CA LYS A 402 8.31 12.52 36.24
C LYS A 402 8.94 11.20 36.69
N TRP A 403 8.34 10.06 36.31
CA TRP A 403 8.92 8.75 36.59
C TRP A 403 10.21 8.51 35.80
N ALA A 404 10.25 8.86 34.52
CA ALA A 404 11.45 8.74 33.69
C ALA A 404 12.63 9.53 34.29
N ASP A 405 12.38 10.78 34.68
CA ASP A 405 13.40 11.64 35.30
C ASP A 405 13.86 11.08 36.66
N ALA A 406 12.95 10.53 37.47
CA ALA A 406 13.29 9.89 38.74
C ALA A 406 14.06 8.57 38.57
N PHE A 407 13.78 7.81 37.50
CA PHE A 407 14.45 6.54 37.22
C PHE A 407 15.81 6.72 36.57
N ALA A 408 16.04 7.79 35.81
CA ALA A 408 17.27 7.98 35.05
C ALA A 408 18.56 7.90 35.91
N PRO A 409 18.67 8.55 37.09
CA PRO A 409 19.85 8.40 37.95
C PRO A 409 20.02 6.97 38.46
N ARG A 410 18.93 6.31 38.88
CA ARG A 410 18.96 4.95 39.42
C ARG A 410 19.36 3.93 38.36
N LEU A 411 18.88 4.12 37.12
CA LEU A 411 19.26 3.30 35.97
C LEU A 411 20.77 3.38 35.75
N ARG A 412 21.35 4.58 35.74
CA ARG A 412 22.81 4.76 35.60
C ARG A 412 23.59 4.01 36.68
N VAL A 413 23.22 4.20 37.94
CA VAL A 413 23.90 3.52 39.07
C VAL A 413 23.79 2.00 38.94
N LEU A 414 22.59 1.46 38.66
CA LEU A 414 22.42 0.01 38.51
C LEU A 414 23.19 -0.53 37.31
N THR A 415 23.27 0.23 36.20
CA THR A 415 24.09 -0.14 35.05
C THR A 415 25.57 -0.18 35.43
N ASP A 416 26.08 0.82 36.14
CA ASP A 416 27.47 0.85 36.60
C ASP A 416 27.75 -0.30 37.59
N GLU A 417 26.83 -0.60 38.50
CA GLU A 417 26.92 -1.74 39.42
C GLU A 417 26.94 -3.08 38.69
N LEU A 418 26.11 -3.27 37.65
CA LEU A 418 26.11 -4.48 36.83
C LEU A 418 27.44 -4.65 36.09
N VAL A 419 27.98 -3.59 35.49
CA VAL A 419 29.31 -3.59 34.85
C VAL A 419 30.39 -3.93 35.88
N GLN A 420 30.29 -3.40 37.10
CA GLN A 420 31.23 -3.72 38.16
C GLN A 420 31.10 -5.17 38.64
N LEU A 421 29.89 -5.73 38.70
CA LEU A 421 29.66 -7.14 39.01
C LEU A 421 30.25 -8.05 37.94
N GLU A 422 30.13 -7.71 36.67
CA GLU A 422 30.77 -8.43 35.56
C GLU A 422 32.29 -8.44 35.71
N ARG A 423 32.91 -7.27 35.96
CA ARG A 423 34.36 -7.18 36.22
C ARG A 423 34.80 -8.01 37.42
N ASN A 424 34.00 -8.00 38.49
CA ASN A 424 34.27 -8.79 39.68
C ASN A 424 34.15 -10.30 39.37
N ARG A 425 33.14 -10.70 38.59
CA ARG A 425 32.97 -12.09 38.10
C ARG A 425 34.20 -12.50 37.31
N ASP A 426 34.62 -11.70 36.33
CA ASP A 426 35.79 -12.00 35.50
C ASP A 426 37.06 -12.14 36.34
N SER A 427 37.27 -11.27 37.34
CA SER A 427 38.40 -11.40 38.26
C SER A 427 38.35 -12.68 39.10
N ILE A 428 37.16 -13.12 39.51
CA ILE A 428 36.99 -14.40 40.23
C ILE A 428 37.28 -15.58 39.29
N VAL A 429 36.79 -15.53 38.05
CA VAL A 429 37.07 -16.53 37.01
C VAL A 429 38.57 -16.62 36.75
N ASP A 430 39.27 -15.50 36.60
CA ASP A 430 40.72 -15.45 36.39
C ASP A 430 41.49 -16.07 37.56
N ARG A 431 41.09 -15.79 38.80
CA ARG A 431 41.70 -16.40 39.99
C ARG A 431 41.44 -17.90 40.07
N LEU A 432 40.20 -18.32 39.78
CA LEU A 432 39.85 -19.74 39.73
C LEU A 432 40.62 -20.46 38.63
N ARG A 433 40.80 -19.83 37.47
CA ARG A 433 41.64 -20.34 36.37
C ARG A 433 43.05 -20.63 36.86
N GLY A 434 43.70 -19.67 37.51
CA GLY A 434 45.05 -19.87 38.07
C GLY A 434 45.13 -21.04 39.07
N LEU A 435 44.11 -21.23 39.91
CA LEU A 435 44.04 -22.38 40.83
C LEU A 435 43.83 -23.71 40.10
N VAL A 436 42.99 -23.74 39.07
CA VAL A 436 42.74 -24.93 38.25
C VAL A 436 43.99 -25.30 37.45
N GLU A 437 44.65 -24.33 36.82
CA GLU A 437 45.93 -24.54 36.13
C GLU A 437 46.99 -25.09 37.09
N SER A 438 47.08 -24.55 38.31
CA SER A 438 47.97 -25.09 39.35
C SER A 438 47.62 -26.54 39.70
N ALA A 439 46.34 -26.88 39.84
CA ALA A 439 45.92 -28.25 40.14
C ALA A 439 46.24 -29.23 38.99
N LEU A 440 46.07 -28.81 37.73
CA LEU A 440 46.47 -29.59 36.56
C LEU A 440 48.00 -29.78 36.50
N ALA A 441 48.77 -28.75 36.87
CA ALA A 441 50.22 -28.86 37.00
C ALA A 441 50.64 -29.82 38.13
N THR A 442 49.90 -29.85 39.25
CA THR A 442 50.09 -30.84 40.33
C THR A 442 49.85 -32.26 39.81
N LEU A 443 48.84 -32.51 38.98
CA LEU A 443 48.60 -33.83 38.36
C LEU A 443 49.76 -34.26 37.45
N ARG A 444 50.30 -33.36 36.62
CA ARG A 444 51.50 -33.64 35.81
C ARG A 444 52.72 -33.92 36.67
N SER A 445 52.89 -33.15 37.75
CA SER A 445 53.97 -33.34 38.71
C SER A 445 53.87 -34.69 39.43
N ALA A 446 52.65 -35.14 39.74
CA ALA A 446 52.41 -36.46 40.32
C ALA A 446 52.86 -37.60 39.37
N GLN A 447 52.57 -37.50 38.07
CA GLN A 447 53.09 -38.46 37.08
C GLN A 447 54.61 -38.44 37.03
N ARG A 448 55.24 -37.25 36.94
CA ARG A 448 56.70 -37.13 36.89
C ARG A 448 57.38 -37.68 38.15
N LEU A 449 56.84 -37.39 39.33
CA LEU A 449 57.36 -37.89 40.59
C LEU A 449 57.13 -39.39 40.77
N SER A 450 56.17 -39.98 40.07
CA SER A 450 55.94 -41.43 40.08
C SER A 450 56.95 -42.22 39.23
N GLN A 451 57.91 -41.54 38.59
CA GLN A 451 58.94 -42.21 37.80
C GLN A 451 59.81 -43.11 38.67
N LEU A 452 59.92 -44.37 38.25
CA LEU A 452 60.61 -45.39 39.00
C LEU A 452 62.15 -45.30 38.83
N PRO A 453 62.92 -45.61 39.89
CA PRO A 453 64.38 -45.56 39.84
C PRO A 453 64.96 -46.60 38.86
N GLU A 454 66.21 -46.40 38.47
CA GLU A 454 66.96 -47.38 37.68
C GLU A 454 67.20 -48.67 38.48
N GLY A 455 67.25 -49.82 37.78
CA GLY A 455 67.54 -51.13 38.40
C GLY A 455 66.33 -52.04 38.61
N LEU A 456 65.14 -51.64 38.13
CA LEU A 456 63.88 -52.40 38.23
C LEU A 456 63.49 -53.10 36.91
N GLY A 457 64.46 -53.51 36.09
CA GLY A 457 64.18 -54.15 34.79
C GLY A 457 63.40 -53.23 33.83
N GLU A 458 62.34 -53.74 33.18
CA GLU A 458 61.50 -52.97 32.24
C GLU A 458 60.77 -51.78 32.89
N TRP A 459 60.70 -51.73 34.23
CA TRP A 459 60.10 -50.62 34.97
C TRP A 459 61.03 -49.44 35.17
N SER A 460 62.33 -49.60 34.91
CA SER A 460 63.32 -48.53 35.08
C SER A 460 62.94 -47.31 34.22
N GLY A 461 62.80 -46.14 34.85
CA GLY A 461 62.43 -44.90 34.17
C GLY A 461 60.97 -44.81 33.70
N GLN A 462 60.14 -45.82 33.92
CA GLN A 462 58.70 -45.76 33.64
C GLN A 462 57.96 -45.01 34.75
N GLU A 463 56.89 -44.29 34.41
CA GLU A 463 56.03 -43.68 35.41
C GLU A 463 55.11 -44.74 36.02
N PHE A 464 55.17 -44.94 37.34
CA PHE A 464 54.27 -45.82 38.05
C PHE A 464 52.80 -45.40 37.87
N LEU A 465 52.56 -44.09 37.89
CA LEU A 465 51.26 -43.47 37.64
C LEU A 465 51.29 -42.72 36.31
N ARG A 466 50.48 -43.15 35.34
CA ARG A 466 50.32 -42.45 34.06
C ARG A 466 48.98 -41.71 34.04
N ILE A 467 49.03 -40.38 33.99
CA ILE A 467 47.85 -39.52 33.98
C ILE A 467 47.73 -38.89 32.58
N ARG A 468 46.61 -39.14 31.91
CA ARG A 468 46.32 -38.56 30.59
C ARG A 468 45.07 -37.71 30.67
N PHE A 469 45.20 -36.46 30.23
CA PHE A 469 44.09 -35.55 30.02
C PHE A 469 44.45 -34.54 28.92
N GLU A 470 43.43 -33.90 28.37
CA GLU A 470 43.57 -32.81 27.40
C GLU A 470 43.41 -31.48 28.12
N GLU A 471 44.34 -30.56 27.91
CA GLU A 471 44.22 -29.21 28.45
C GLU A 471 43.45 -28.32 27.46
N PRO A 472 42.37 -27.66 27.91
CA PRO A 472 41.69 -26.68 27.10
C PRO A 472 42.60 -25.46 26.87
N ASP A 473 42.38 -24.75 25.77
CA ASP A 473 42.96 -23.44 25.58
C ASP A 473 42.39 -22.43 26.61
N GLN A 474 43.09 -21.31 26.82
CA GLN A 474 42.74 -20.34 27.85
C GLN A 474 41.33 -19.75 27.68
N ALA A 475 40.86 -19.55 26.45
CA ALA A 475 39.55 -18.96 26.21
C ALA A 475 38.45 -19.96 26.60
N THR A 476 38.56 -21.21 26.12
CA THR A 476 37.65 -22.31 26.48
C THR A 476 37.63 -22.57 27.99
N LEU A 477 38.79 -22.51 28.66
CA LEU A 477 38.86 -22.69 30.11
C LEU A 477 38.13 -21.57 30.86
N THR A 478 38.35 -20.33 30.44
CA THR A 478 37.73 -19.16 31.07
C THR A 478 36.20 -19.20 30.95
N GLU A 479 35.67 -19.57 29.78
CA GLU A 479 34.24 -19.74 29.56
C GLU A 479 33.62 -20.79 30.50
N ARG A 480 34.19 -22.00 30.52
CA ARG A 480 33.71 -23.11 31.36
C ARG A 480 33.76 -22.78 32.85
N LEU A 481 34.81 -22.08 33.30
CA LEU A 481 34.93 -21.66 34.69
C LEU A 481 33.92 -20.56 35.05
N GLY A 482 33.58 -19.69 34.08
CA GLY A 482 32.45 -18.77 34.17
C GLY A 482 31.15 -19.50 34.48
N GLU A 483 30.83 -20.53 33.71
CA GLU A 483 29.62 -21.35 33.94
C GLU A 483 29.61 -22.01 35.32
N VAL A 484 30.74 -22.56 35.78
CA VAL A 484 30.86 -23.18 37.11
C VAL A 484 30.58 -22.15 38.22
N ILE A 485 31.08 -20.93 38.08
CA ILE A 485 30.85 -19.84 39.05
C ILE A 485 29.38 -19.40 39.02
N ASP A 486 28.78 -19.29 37.84
CA ASP A 486 27.38 -18.89 37.69
C ASP A 486 26.44 -19.96 38.26
N GLU A 487 26.67 -21.24 37.97
CA GLU A 487 25.90 -22.35 38.51
C GLU A 487 26.04 -22.45 40.04
N ALA A 488 27.26 -22.31 40.56
CA ALA A 488 27.49 -22.28 42.01
C ALA A 488 26.77 -21.11 42.68
N THR A 489 26.76 -19.94 42.02
CA THR A 489 26.06 -18.75 42.53
C THR A 489 24.55 -18.94 42.52
N HIS A 490 23.99 -19.49 41.43
CA HIS A 490 22.56 -19.84 41.36
C HIS A 490 22.15 -20.88 42.40
N ALA A 491 22.94 -21.93 42.59
CA ALA A 491 22.66 -22.97 43.57
C ALA A 491 22.66 -22.43 45.01
N ALA A 492 23.57 -21.51 45.32
CA ALA A 492 23.62 -20.84 46.62
C ALA A 492 22.39 -19.96 46.87
N LEU A 493 22.00 -19.15 45.88
CA LEU A 493 20.79 -18.32 45.96
C LEU A 493 19.52 -19.15 46.15
N LYS A 494 19.39 -20.29 45.48
CA LYS A 494 18.22 -21.18 45.61
C LYS A 494 18.10 -21.82 47.00
N LYS A 495 19.22 -22.12 47.66
CA LYS A 495 19.24 -22.83 48.94
C LYS A 495 19.16 -21.91 50.16
N ASN A 496 19.19 -20.58 49.99
CA ASN A 496 19.30 -19.61 51.11
C ASN A 496 20.41 -20.00 52.12
N SER A 497 21.43 -20.72 51.67
CA SER A 497 22.51 -21.20 52.52
C SER A 497 23.57 -20.13 52.65
N ASP A 498 24.15 -20.02 53.85
CA ASP A 498 25.25 -19.12 54.15
C ASP A 498 26.37 -19.29 53.11
N LEU A 499 26.89 -18.17 52.56
CA LEU A 499 27.86 -18.14 51.45
C LEU A 499 29.25 -18.67 51.81
N ARG A 500 29.37 -19.51 52.84
CA ARG A 500 30.59 -20.28 53.14
C ARG A 500 30.75 -21.36 52.09
N ARG A 501 31.20 -20.92 50.91
CA ARG A 501 31.56 -21.78 49.78
C ARG A 501 32.67 -22.71 50.25
N ASP A 502 32.46 -24.00 50.08
CA ASP A 502 33.56 -24.95 50.15
C ASP A 502 34.45 -24.70 48.93
N GLY A 503 35.55 -23.98 49.16
CA GLY A 503 36.51 -23.63 48.11
C GLY A 503 37.14 -24.86 47.45
N MET A 504 37.26 -25.98 48.18
CA MET A 504 37.77 -27.23 47.62
C MET A 504 36.77 -27.83 46.63
N SER A 505 35.49 -27.90 47.02
CA SER A 505 34.43 -28.35 46.10
C SER A 505 34.33 -27.50 44.83
N LEU A 506 34.48 -26.18 44.94
CA LEU A 506 34.48 -25.28 43.78
C LEU A 506 35.69 -25.53 42.86
N LEU A 507 36.88 -25.70 43.44
CA LEU A 507 38.09 -26.03 42.69
C LEU A 507 37.96 -27.38 41.98
N LEU A 508 37.46 -28.42 42.66
CA LEU A 508 37.26 -29.74 42.06
C LEU A 508 36.27 -29.69 40.89
N ARG A 509 35.19 -28.92 41.01
CA ARG A 509 34.26 -28.68 39.88
C ARG A 509 34.93 -27.93 38.73
N GLY A 510 35.77 -26.94 39.04
CA GLY A 510 36.55 -26.22 38.04
C GLY A 510 37.52 -27.13 37.29
N VAL A 511 38.23 -28.01 38.01
CA VAL A 511 39.11 -29.03 37.41
C VAL A 511 38.28 -30.00 36.58
N GLU A 512 37.15 -30.51 37.07
CA GLU A 512 36.28 -31.40 36.30
C GLU A 512 35.81 -30.73 34.99
N ALA A 513 35.37 -29.46 35.06
CA ALA A 513 34.95 -28.69 33.90
C ALA A 513 36.08 -28.48 32.89
N ALA A 514 37.30 -28.21 33.36
CA ALA A 514 38.49 -28.10 32.52
C ALA A 514 38.75 -29.39 31.72
N LEU A 515 38.51 -30.55 32.33
CA LEU A 515 38.82 -31.85 31.74
C LEU A 515 37.73 -32.43 30.83
N ARG A 516 36.54 -31.82 30.76
CA ARG A 516 35.48 -32.25 29.84
C ARG A 516 35.84 -32.00 28.36
N PRO A 517 35.30 -32.81 27.42
CA PRO A 517 34.41 -33.94 27.63
C PRO A 517 35.13 -35.26 27.93
N LYS A 518 36.44 -35.36 27.66
CA LYS A 518 37.18 -36.64 27.71
C LYS A 518 37.47 -37.11 29.15
N GLY A 519 37.52 -36.20 30.11
CA GLY A 519 37.82 -36.49 31.50
C GLY A 519 39.29 -36.81 31.74
N ILE A 520 39.57 -37.51 32.84
CA ILE A 520 40.92 -37.94 33.24
C ILE A 520 41.04 -39.46 33.12
N ALA A 521 42.09 -39.91 32.44
CA ALA A 521 42.45 -41.32 32.41
C ALA A 521 43.71 -41.53 33.26
N VAL A 522 43.58 -42.31 34.33
CA VAL A 522 44.70 -42.66 35.20
C VAL A 522 44.95 -44.17 35.10
N GLU A 523 46.18 -44.54 34.78
CA GLU A 523 46.64 -45.93 34.68
C GLU A 523 47.81 -46.16 35.62
N ILE A 524 47.89 -47.34 36.21
CA ILE A 524 48.96 -47.75 37.13
C ILE A 524 49.69 -48.96 36.56
N LEU A 525 51.01 -49.00 36.72
CA LEU A 525 51.82 -50.19 36.40
C LEU A 525 51.47 -51.36 37.33
N LYS A 526 51.17 -52.52 36.76
CA LYS A 526 50.77 -53.72 37.50
C LYS A 526 52.00 -54.46 38.06
N PRO A 527 52.19 -54.51 39.38
CA PRO A 527 53.40 -55.10 39.99
C PRO A 527 53.36 -56.62 39.86
N ASP A 528 53.94 -57.16 38.79
CA ASP A 528 54.02 -58.60 38.54
C ASP A 528 55.46 -59.11 38.74
N ALA A 529 55.61 -60.42 38.95
CA ALA A 529 56.90 -61.05 39.25
C ALA A 529 57.93 -60.88 38.12
N VAL A 530 57.47 -60.68 36.89
CA VAL A 530 58.32 -60.47 35.70
C VAL A 530 58.53 -58.97 35.42
N LEU A 531 57.96 -58.07 36.21
CA LEU A 531 58.05 -56.61 36.05
C LEU A 531 57.73 -56.14 34.63
N ARG A 532 56.67 -56.69 34.01
CA ARG A 532 56.22 -56.28 32.68
C ARG A 532 55.68 -54.86 32.72
N ALA A 533 55.89 -54.07 31.67
CA ALA A 533 55.29 -52.73 31.54
C ALA A 533 53.77 -52.75 31.23
N GLU A 534 53.00 -53.60 31.91
CA GLU A 534 51.54 -53.69 31.80
C GLU A 534 50.88 -52.61 32.66
N ARG A 535 49.95 -51.85 32.06
CA ARG A 535 49.22 -50.76 32.72
C ARG A 535 47.74 -51.10 32.83
N VAL A 536 47.17 -50.85 34.01
CA VAL A 536 45.76 -51.09 34.29
C VAL A 536 45.09 -49.77 34.70
N PRO A 537 43.90 -49.43 34.19
CA PRO A 537 43.14 -48.27 34.64
C PRO A 537 42.85 -48.34 36.14
N VAL A 538 42.98 -47.23 36.86
CA VAL A 538 42.80 -47.17 38.33
C VAL A 538 41.43 -47.71 38.76
N GLY A 539 40.38 -47.48 37.96
CA GLY A 539 39.03 -47.98 38.26
C GLY A 539 38.90 -49.51 38.27
N GLN A 540 39.85 -50.25 37.69
CA GLN A 540 39.85 -51.72 37.59
C GLN A 540 40.85 -52.37 38.56
N MET A 541 41.53 -51.57 39.38
CA MET A 541 42.63 -52.03 40.22
C MET A 541 42.19 -53.04 41.29
N GLY A 542 40.98 -52.88 41.83
CA GLY A 542 40.42 -53.79 42.84
C GLY A 542 40.07 -55.18 42.31
N ASP A 543 39.80 -55.30 41.00
CA ASP A 543 39.36 -56.55 40.37
C ASP A 543 40.52 -57.35 39.76
N VAL A 544 41.59 -56.66 39.34
CA VAL A 544 42.70 -57.24 38.57
C VAL A 544 43.93 -57.59 39.43
N PHE A 545 44.12 -56.90 40.57
CA PHE A 545 45.34 -57.03 41.37
C PHE A 545 45.15 -58.06 42.48
N SER A 546 46.16 -58.90 42.73
CA SER A 546 46.16 -59.76 43.92
C SER A 546 46.26 -58.93 45.21
N GLY A 547 45.90 -59.51 46.36
CA GLY A 547 45.97 -58.80 47.64
C GLY A 547 47.34 -58.21 47.97
N GLY A 548 48.43 -58.88 47.56
CA GLY A 548 49.79 -58.37 47.73
C GLY A 548 50.19 -57.32 46.69
N GLN A 549 49.72 -57.46 45.46
CA GLN A 549 49.93 -56.47 44.39
C GLN A 549 49.22 -55.15 44.68
N LEU A 550 47.98 -55.23 45.17
CA LEU A 550 47.18 -54.08 45.58
C LEU A 550 47.86 -53.33 46.73
N LEU A 551 48.36 -54.05 47.74
CA LEU A 551 49.10 -53.44 48.85
C LEU A 551 50.38 -52.73 48.37
N THR A 552 51.17 -53.41 47.54
CA THR A 552 52.40 -52.87 46.93
C THR A 552 52.12 -51.58 46.15
N ALA A 553 51.08 -51.61 45.33
CA ALA A 553 50.70 -50.47 44.52
C ALA A 553 50.14 -49.31 45.38
N ALA A 554 49.41 -49.61 46.45
CA ALA A 554 48.95 -48.61 47.42
C ALA A 554 50.12 -47.94 48.15
N ILE A 555 51.17 -48.71 48.51
CA ILE A 555 52.40 -48.17 49.12
C ILE A 555 53.12 -47.25 48.14
N ALA A 556 53.28 -47.67 46.88
CA ALA A 556 53.90 -46.84 45.84
C ALA A 556 53.11 -45.54 45.57
N LEU A 557 51.78 -45.63 45.52
CA LEU A 557 50.91 -44.45 45.38
C LEU A 557 51.02 -43.52 46.59
N TYR A 558 51.04 -44.07 47.81
CA TYR A 558 51.25 -43.29 49.03
C TYR A 558 52.60 -42.57 49.00
N CYS A 559 53.67 -43.27 48.63
CA CYS A 559 54.99 -42.68 48.54
C CYS A 559 55.02 -41.53 47.52
N THR A 560 54.34 -41.71 46.39
CA THR A 560 54.21 -40.67 45.36
C THR A 560 53.46 -39.45 45.91
N MET A 561 52.36 -39.66 46.64
CA MET A 561 51.61 -38.57 47.29
C MET A 561 52.40 -37.86 48.39
N ALA A 562 53.18 -38.61 49.18
CA ALA A 562 54.03 -38.05 50.21
C ALA A 562 55.14 -37.18 49.62
N ALA A 563 55.78 -37.64 48.52
CA ALA A 563 56.77 -36.89 47.77
C ALA A 563 56.16 -35.62 47.15
N LEU A 564 55.00 -35.74 46.51
CA LEU A 564 54.26 -34.60 45.94
C LEU A 564 53.94 -33.54 47.01
N ARG A 565 53.41 -33.97 48.17
CA ARG A 565 53.11 -33.06 49.29
C ARG A 565 54.36 -32.40 49.87
N SER A 566 55.50 -33.08 49.85
CA SER A 566 56.77 -32.49 50.27
C SER A 566 57.23 -31.41 49.29
N ASN A 567 57.10 -31.69 47.99
CA ASN A 567 57.46 -30.75 46.91
C ASN A 567 56.59 -29.48 46.95
N ASP A 568 55.26 -29.62 47.03
CA ASP A 568 54.33 -28.48 47.10
C ASP A 568 54.58 -27.55 48.30
N ARG A 569 55.26 -28.01 49.35
CA ARG A 569 55.67 -27.18 50.51
C ARG A 569 57.00 -26.46 50.33
N GLY A 570 57.55 -26.44 49.11
CA GLY A 570 58.85 -25.84 48.79
C GLY A 570 60.04 -26.60 49.38
N ARG A 571 59.86 -27.89 49.74
CA ARG A 571 60.92 -28.75 50.29
C ARG A 571 61.60 -29.58 49.22
N ASP A 572 61.77 -29.04 48.01
CA ASP A 572 62.45 -29.67 46.86
C ASP A 572 63.82 -30.26 47.19
N ARG A 573 64.50 -29.74 48.22
CA ARG A 573 65.86 -30.16 48.60
C ARG A 573 65.94 -31.21 49.71
N HIS A 574 64.82 -31.63 50.30
CA HIS A 574 64.86 -32.63 51.36
C HIS A 574 64.70 -34.03 50.75
N ARG A 575 65.72 -34.88 50.91
CA ARG A 575 65.70 -36.31 50.51
C ARG A 575 64.68 -37.16 51.28
N HIS A 576 63.87 -36.57 52.17
CA HIS A 576 62.94 -37.27 53.04
C HIS A 576 61.52 -36.70 52.90
N ALA A 577 60.63 -37.48 52.29
CA ALA A 577 59.22 -37.16 52.09
C ALA A 577 58.33 -37.57 53.29
N GLY A 578 58.78 -38.52 54.13
CA GLY A 578 58.08 -38.90 55.36
C GLY A 578 58.35 -40.33 55.80
N THR A 579 57.47 -40.84 56.66
CA THR A 579 57.52 -42.20 57.22
C THR A 579 56.16 -42.87 57.08
N LEU A 580 56.11 -44.10 56.57
CA LEU A 580 54.89 -44.90 56.41
C LEU A 580 54.94 -46.11 57.34
N PHE A 581 53.99 -46.16 58.29
CA PHE A 581 53.77 -47.30 59.17
C PHE A 581 52.76 -48.25 58.54
N LEU A 582 53.09 -49.55 58.51
CA LEU A 582 52.24 -50.59 57.97
C LEU A 582 52.11 -51.72 58.98
N ASP A 583 50.87 -52.01 59.36
CA ASP A 583 50.56 -53.10 60.28
C ASP A 583 50.27 -54.41 59.53
N ASN A 584 51.09 -55.41 59.83
CA ASN A 584 51.12 -56.73 59.21
C ASN A 584 51.09 -56.78 57.67
N PRO A 585 51.88 -55.97 56.94
CA PRO A 585 51.87 -55.95 55.47
C PRO A 585 52.36 -57.27 54.86
N ILE A 586 53.29 -57.97 55.53
CA ILE A 586 53.89 -59.22 55.06
C ILE A 586 52.84 -60.33 54.92
N GLY A 587 51.79 -60.34 55.76
CA GLY A 587 50.71 -61.32 55.65
C GLY A 587 49.90 -61.24 54.35
N ARG A 588 49.99 -60.12 53.62
CA ARG A 588 49.34 -59.94 52.31
C ARG A 588 50.33 -59.90 51.16
N ALA A 589 51.56 -59.45 51.38
CA ALA A 589 52.61 -59.32 50.37
C ALA A 589 53.95 -59.87 50.89
N ASN A 590 54.12 -61.18 50.94
CA ASN A 590 55.38 -61.83 51.36
C ASN A 590 56.31 -62.22 50.20
N ALA A 591 55.87 -62.07 48.95
CA ALA A 591 56.70 -62.39 47.79
C ALA A 591 57.89 -61.40 47.68
N THR A 592 59.10 -61.93 47.52
CA THR A 592 60.36 -61.17 47.49
C THR A 592 60.31 -59.99 46.53
N TYR A 593 59.87 -60.20 45.28
CA TYR A 593 59.80 -59.14 44.27
C TYR A 593 58.88 -57.96 44.65
N LEU A 594 57.80 -58.22 45.43
CA LEU A 594 56.90 -57.16 45.90
C LEU A 594 57.56 -56.33 47.00
N LEU A 595 58.31 -56.98 47.90
CA LEU A 595 59.04 -56.31 48.98
C LEU A 595 60.20 -55.48 48.44
N GLU A 596 60.96 -56.02 47.49
CA GLU A 596 62.02 -55.29 46.77
C GLU A 596 61.46 -54.04 46.08
N LEU A 597 60.32 -54.17 45.38
CA LEU A 597 59.66 -53.05 44.71
C LEU A 597 59.17 -51.99 45.71
N GLN A 598 58.53 -52.39 46.82
CA GLN A 598 58.08 -51.46 47.86
C GLN A 598 59.25 -50.64 48.40
N ARG A 599 60.38 -51.32 48.69
CA ARG A 599 61.61 -50.67 49.18
C ARG A 599 62.25 -49.76 48.15
N ALA A 600 62.39 -50.21 46.90
CA ALA A 600 62.98 -49.42 45.84
C ALA A 600 62.20 -48.12 45.59
N VAL A 601 60.86 -48.20 45.57
CA VAL A 601 59.99 -47.03 45.43
C VAL A 601 60.07 -46.11 46.64
N SER A 602 60.06 -46.66 47.85
CA SER A 602 60.13 -45.85 49.07
C SER A 602 61.47 -45.14 49.20
N ASP A 603 62.57 -45.82 48.87
CA ASP A 603 63.91 -45.25 48.91
C ASP A 603 64.08 -44.12 47.88
N ALA A 604 63.58 -44.32 46.65
CA ALA A 604 63.62 -43.31 45.60
C ALA A 604 62.79 -42.06 45.94
N LEU A 605 61.64 -42.24 46.57
CA LEU A 605 60.73 -41.15 46.95
C LEU A 605 61.04 -40.58 48.35
N GLY A 606 62.05 -41.11 49.04
CA GLY A 606 62.48 -40.63 50.34
C GLY A 606 61.48 -40.91 51.47
N VAL A 607 60.69 -41.98 51.35
CA VAL A 607 59.74 -42.42 52.39
C VAL A 607 60.35 -43.59 53.15
N GLN A 608 60.42 -43.46 54.47
CA GLN A 608 60.88 -44.56 55.33
C GLN A 608 59.74 -45.53 55.62
N LEU A 609 59.92 -46.81 55.33
CA LEU A 609 58.95 -47.86 55.60
C LEU A 609 59.18 -48.51 56.98
N LEU A 610 58.14 -48.60 57.82
CA LEU A 610 58.16 -49.34 59.09
C LEU A 610 57.06 -50.40 59.09
N TYR A 611 57.48 -51.67 59.09
CA TYR A 611 56.58 -52.82 59.01
C TYR A 611 56.51 -53.46 60.39
N THR A 612 55.30 -53.57 60.96
CA THR A 612 55.05 -54.46 62.10
C THR A 612 54.48 -55.77 61.56
N THR A 613 54.97 -56.92 62.02
CA THR A 613 54.38 -58.21 61.64
C THR A 613 54.45 -59.19 62.80
N GLY A 614 53.44 -60.04 62.92
CA GLY A 614 53.46 -61.21 63.80
C GLY A 614 53.89 -62.49 63.10
N LEU A 615 54.21 -62.43 61.80
CA LEU A 615 54.61 -63.58 61.00
C LEU A 615 56.13 -63.72 60.99
N PHE A 616 56.60 -64.94 61.23
CA PHE A 616 58.02 -65.28 61.17
C PHE A 616 58.33 -65.91 59.80
N ASP A 617 58.40 -65.07 58.76
CA ASP A 617 58.81 -65.46 57.40
C ASP A 617 60.25 -64.99 57.17
N THR A 618 61.22 -65.90 57.30
CA THR A 618 62.65 -65.58 57.19
C THR A 618 63.03 -65.06 55.81
N THR A 619 62.29 -65.44 54.76
CA THR A 619 62.55 -65.01 53.39
C THR A 619 62.15 -63.56 53.21
N ALA A 620 60.96 -63.19 53.70
CA ALA A 620 60.48 -61.83 53.67
C ALA A 620 61.28 -60.88 54.59
N LEU A 621 61.71 -61.38 55.77
CA LEU A 621 62.48 -60.59 56.73
C LEU A 621 63.92 -60.32 56.25
N ALA A 622 64.51 -61.20 55.45
CA ALA A 622 65.85 -61.00 54.87
C ALA A 622 65.91 -59.79 53.94
N GLU A 623 64.77 -59.39 53.36
CA GLU A 623 64.64 -58.19 52.54
C GLU A 623 64.66 -56.89 53.35
N PHE A 624 64.79 -56.90 54.67
CA PHE A 624 64.83 -55.66 55.45
C PHE A 624 66.23 -55.41 56.04
N PRO A 625 66.76 -54.18 55.93
CA PRO A 625 68.08 -53.85 56.47
C PRO A 625 68.12 -53.84 58.01
N LEU A 626 66.97 -53.71 58.67
CA LEU A 626 66.83 -53.72 60.11
C LEU A 626 65.53 -54.43 60.49
N VAL A 627 65.64 -55.50 61.27
CA VAL A 627 64.50 -56.19 61.88
C VAL A 627 64.65 -56.12 63.39
N ILE A 628 63.64 -55.59 64.07
CA ILE A 628 63.61 -55.48 65.54
C ILE A 628 62.64 -56.53 66.05
N ARG A 629 63.18 -57.56 66.70
CA ARG A 629 62.38 -58.62 67.30
C ARG A 629 61.92 -58.17 68.68
N LEU A 630 60.61 -58.22 68.88
CA LEU A 630 59.94 -57.77 70.09
C LEU A 630 59.35 -58.97 70.82
N ARG A 631 59.47 -58.99 72.14
CA ARG A 631 58.83 -59.98 73.00
C ARG A 631 57.85 -59.30 73.96
N ASN A 632 56.74 -59.97 74.22
CA ASN A 632 55.85 -59.58 75.30
C ASN A 632 56.52 -59.96 76.62
N ASP A 633 56.67 -58.97 77.49
CA ASP A 633 57.17 -59.14 78.84
C ASP A 633 56.10 -58.63 79.82
N ALA A 634 56.13 -59.13 81.04
CA ALA A 634 55.10 -58.83 82.02
C ALA A 634 55.72 -58.65 83.40
N ASP A 635 55.52 -57.48 83.98
CA ASP A 635 55.70 -57.31 85.41
C ASP A 635 54.41 -57.73 86.11
N LEU A 636 54.37 -59.02 86.48
CA LEU A 636 53.25 -59.65 87.15
C LEU A 636 52.92 -59.00 88.50
N ARG A 637 53.84 -58.24 89.11
CA ARG A 637 53.61 -57.52 90.38
C ARG A 637 52.94 -56.17 90.17
N ALA A 638 53.30 -55.46 89.10
CA ALA A 638 52.71 -54.17 88.75
C ALA A 638 51.42 -54.31 87.92
N GLY A 639 51.09 -55.52 87.44
CA GLY A 639 49.94 -55.76 86.56
C GLY A 639 50.12 -55.16 85.15
N LEU A 640 51.34 -54.77 84.80
CA LEU A 640 51.67 -54.11 83.54
C LEU A 640 52.26 -55.13 82.57
N LYS A 641 51.74 -55.11 81.33
CA LYS A 641 52.34 -55.80 80.19
C LYS A 641 53.10 -54.78 79.37
N TYR A 642 54.35 -55.05 79.05
CA TYR A 642 55.16 -54.18 78.21
C TYR A 642 55.84 -54.99 77.12
N ILE A 643 56.20 -54.32 76.04
CA ILE A 643 56.94 -54.92 74.95
C ILE A 643 58.40 -54.57 75.16
N SER A 644 59.26 -55.59 75.23
CA SER A 644 60.72 -55.41 75.29
C SER A 644 61.37 -55.84 73.97
N VAL A 645 62.49 -55.22 73.63
CA VAL A 645 63.30 -55.66 72.49
C VAL A 645 64.03 -56.94 72.90
N GLU A 646 63.76 -58.02 72.17
CA GLU A 646 64.44 -59.30 72.34
C GLU A 646 65.76 -59.30 71.58
N GLU A 647 65.75 -58.87 70.31
CA GLU A 647 66.92 -58.96 69.43
C GLU A 647 66.85 -57.91 68.30
N HIS A 648 68.01 -57.44 67.83
CA HIS A 648 68.13 -56.66 66.60
C HIS A 648 68.80 -57.52 65.52
N LEU A 649 68.05 -57.92 64.51
CA LEU A 649 68.58 -58.66 63.37
C LEU A 649 69.01 -57.65 62.30
N ARG A 650 70.32 -57.56 62.06
CA ARG A 650 70.94 -56.73 61.01
C ARG A 650 71.76 -57.62 60.08
N PRO A 651 71.45 -57.71 58.78
CA PRO A 651 72.30 -58.43 57.84
C PRO A 651 73.71 -57.82 57.79
N GLY A 652 74.74 -58.61 58.12
CA GLY A 652 76.16 -58.23 57.89
C GLY A 652 76.95 -57.59 59.04
N LEU A 653 76.49 -57.64 60.29
CA LEU A 653 77.31 -57.28 61.47
C LEU A 653 77.76 -58.55 62.22
N PRO A 654 79.00 -58.60 62.75
CA PRO A 654 79.49 -59.76 63.50
C PRO A 654 78.64 -59.99 64.76
N GLN A 655 78.43 -61.27 65.10
CA GLN A 655 77.72 -61.67 66.33
C GLN A 655 78.42 -61.09 67.57
N GLN A 656 77.62 -60.60 68.52
CA GLN A 656 78.12 -60.20 69.85
C GLN A 656 78.59 -61.44 70.62
N ASP A 657 79.73 -61.30 71.29
CA ASP A 657 80.36 -62.33 72.11
C ASP A 657 79.49 -62.63 73.34
N PRO A 658 79.00 -63.87 73.55
CA PRO A 658 78.03 -64.19 74.60
C PRO A 658 78.53 -64.02 76.04
N ASP A 659 79.85 -63.91 76.25
CA ASP A 659 80.48 -63.73 77.57
C ASP A 659 80.90 -62.27 77.87
N GLY A 660 80.56 -61.30 77.01
CA GLY A 660 80.81 -59.87 77.23
C GLY A 660 79.74 -59.17 78.08
N GLU A 661 80.15 -58.24 78.95
CA GLU A 661 79.20 -57.43 79.75
C GLU A 661 78.14 -56.74 78.88
N THR A 662 76.87 -56.89 79.25
CA THR A 662 75.72 -56.27 78.60
C THR A 662 75.71 -54.76 78.80
N VAL A 663 76.35 -54.02 77.88
CA VAL A 663 76.31 -52.56 77.85
C VAL A 663 74.96 -52.10 77.28
N HIS A 664 74.06 -51.62 78.13
CA HIS A 664 72.71 -51.15 77.77
C HIS A 664 72.65 -49.85 76.94
N GLY A 665 73.77 -49.42 76.34
CA GLY A 665 73.90 -48.15 75.62
C GLY A 665 74.91 -48.18 74.47
N GLU A 666 75.22 -49.34 73.91
CA GLU A 666 76.18 -49.44 72.80
C GLU A 666 75.51 -49.02 71.47
N ILE A 667 75.97 -47.90 70.90
CA ILE A 667 75.54 -47.45 69.56
C ILE A 667 76.47 -48.07 68.52
N THR A 668 76.13 -49.27 68.05
CA THR A 668 76.97 -50.05 67.11
C THR A 668 76.91 -49.58 65.65
N ALA A 669 76.06 -48.61 65.32
CA ALA A 669 76.12 -47.91 64.04
C ALA A 669 75.47 -46.52 64.16
N THR A 670 76.29 -45.46 64.07
CA THR A 670 75.80 -44.09 63.86
C THR A 670 76.29 -43.60 62.51
N ARG A 671 75.38 -43.29 61.56
CA ARG A 671 75.72 -42.31 60.52
C ARG A 671 75.44 -40.94 61.09
N MET A 672 76.47 -40.26 61.61
CA MET A 672 76.35 -38.85 61.94
C MET A 672 76.27 -38.02 60.66
N PHE A 673 75.14 -37.36 60.44
CA PHE A 673 75.00 -36.38 59.37
C PHE A 673 75.40 -34.99 59.88
N LYS A 674 76.53 -34.48 59.39
CA LYS A 674 76.94 -33.10 59.64
C LYS A 674 76.01 -32.20 58.82
N ARG A 675 75.28 -31.29 59.47
CA ARG A 675 74.54 -30.23 58.79
C ARG A 675 75.55 -29.45 57.95
N SER A 676 75.43 -29.47 56.62
CA SER A 676 76.24 -28.61 55.77
C SER A 676 75.91 -27.17 56.15
N THR A 677 76.89 -26.48 56.75
CA THR A 677 76.81 -25.04 56.96
C THR A 677 76.54 -24.40 55.59
N PRO A 678 75.60 -23.46 55.45
CA PRO A 678 75.42 -22.76 54.18
C PRO A 678 76.75 -22.10 53.84
N GLN A 679 77.33 -22.45 52.69
CA GLN A 679 78.41 -21.68 52.11
C GLN A 679 77.87 -20.26 51.93
N ALA A 680 78.43 -19.32 52.69
CA ALA A 680 78.11 -17.91 52.55
C ALA A 680 78.29 -17.55 51.07
N ALA A 681 77.25 -16.99 50.47
CA ALA A 681 77.31 -16.46 49.13
C ALA A 681 78.48 -15.47 49.06
N GLU A 682 79.44 -15.73 48.17
CA GLU A 682 80.41 -14.72 47.77
C GLU A 682 79.64 -13.50 47.24
N PRO A 683 79.98 -12.28 47.68
CA PRO A 683 79.39 -11.08 47.10
C PRO A 683 79.87 -10.95 45.64
N GLN A 684 78.94 -11.05 44.69
CA GLN A 684 79.19 -10.61 43.32
C GLN A 684 79.35 -9.08 43.31
N PRO A 685 80.31 -8.53 42.54
CA PRO A 685 80.61 -7.11 42.54
C PRO A 685 79.51 -6.31 41.83
N GLU A 686 79.23 -5.14 42.38
CA GLU A 686 78.25 -4.17 41.89
C GLU A 686 78.49 -3.76 40.42
N ALA A 687 77.43 -3.75 39.63
CA ALA A 687 77.23 -2.92 38.45
C ALA A 687 75.76 -2.52 38.34
#